data_AF-A0A8B8KB80-F1
#
_entry.id   AF-A0A8B8KB80-F1
#
_cell.length_a   1.000
_cell.length_b   1.000
_cell.length_c   1.000
_cell.angle_alpha   90.00
_cell.angle_beta   90.00
_cell.angle_gamma   90.00
#
_symmetry.space_group_name_H-M   'P 1'
#
loop_
_entity.id
_entity.type
_entity.pdbx_description
1 polymer ?
#
loop_
_entity_poly.entity_id
_entity_poly.type
_entity_poly.pdbx_seq_one_letter_code
_entity_poly.pdbx_strand_id
1 'polypeptide(L)'
;MARGGQCFEKLRRFVRMVFFVGTLVASLLVTSLPVLIAVVDVLVPCVLISSFTCVRCYGFKEHFRRYAFKSSLTDIPLVSVIRSFIIICVYSICDGPALSHGPYLGTVTLSSSISIVLLSVKACVFTVNSQIEAETSVSPTRQRLHLKKSWGMPVLFLSSVVFALGHTVVAYRTSCRARRKLLFHRVDPEAVLSCKNVFSGYQKVPRSPVPSGGRTPKSDSEMKCRAFGAARDEELPVRLLSDSESLFLTCQGLTLHYKLSLPGSPPLNLSSTSLLESSSICSTSSMAGGLSKFSRNLLSMSPKSQRQLYRSYSNQFHSLSLHAPLLDGPVTTPLLSDNIPIFHLDEICEADETINLESSSLEQSLEGVGQVGIVLIHGFGGGVFSWRQVMGSLARQSNCTVAAFDRPGWGLTSRLRQEDWEKKELPNPYKLESQVDLLLSFCSEIRFSSVVLIGHDDGGLLALMAAQRVQTSMNSFNVTVKGVILLNVSLSREVVPSFARILLHTSLGKKHLVRPLLRTEITQVVNRHSWYDATKLTSEVLTLYKAPLYVEGWDEALHEIGKLSSETILSAKNEESLLQAVKDIPVLVIAGAEDSLVSMKYCQAMASKFVNSRLVAISGCGHLPHEECPNALLAAISPFISKLFSVFVQSFVSGT
;
A
#
# COMPACT_ATOMS: atom_id res chain seq x y z
N MET A 1 -15.80 41.31 -33.79
CA MET A 1 -14.76 40.32 -33.42
C MET A 1 -15.34 38.92 -33.12
N ALA A 2 -16.14 38.31 -34.01
CA ALA A 2 -16.79 37.01 -33.74
C ALA A 2 -16.30 35.84 -34.63
N ARG A 3 -15.46 36.09 -35.66
CA ARG A 3 -14.99 35.05 -36.60
C ARG A 3 -13.70 34.32 -36.16
N GLY A 4 -12.92 34.88 -35.23
CA GLY A 4 -11.63 34.32 -34.80
C GLY A 4 -11.74 33.06 -33.92
N GLY A 5 -12.73 33.03 -33.01
CA GLY A 5 -12.89 31.93 -32.05
C GLY A 5 -13.30 30.60 -32.68
N GLN A 6 -14.13 30.63 -33.73
CA GLN A 6 -14.55 29.41 -34.44
C GLN A 6 -13.42 28.76 -35.25
N CYS A 7 -12.48 29.55 -35.78
CA CYS A 7 -11.33 29.02 -36.51
C CYS A 7 -10.35 28.32 -35.56
N PHE A 8 -10.11 28.92 -34.39
CA PHE A 8 -9.25 28.35 -33.35
C PHE A 8 -9.83 27.05 -32.75
N GLU A 9 -11.15 27.02 -32.54
CA GLU A 9 -11.86 25.80 -32.11
C GLU A 9 -11.76 24.66 -33.13
N LYS A 10 -11.91 24.96 -34.43
CA LYS A 10 -11.78 23.97 -35.51
C LYS A 10 -10.35 23.43 -35.60
N LEU A 11 -9.36 24.31 -35.50
CA LEU A 11 -7.95 23.92 -35.48
C LEU A 11 -7.63 23.04 -34.27
N ARG A 12 -8.13 23.40 -33.08
CA ARG A 12 -7.98 22.59 -31.86
C ARG A 12 -8.59 21.20 -32.00
N ARG A 13 -9.77 21.07 -32.61
CA ARG A 13 -10.44 19.78 -32.87
C ARG A 13 -9.65 18.95 -33.89
N PHE A 14 -9.13 19.59 -34.94
CA PHE A 14 -8.29 18.94 -35.94
C PHE A 14 -6.99 18.40 -35.34
N VAL A 15 -6.29 19.20 -34.52
CA VAL A 15 -5.07 18.76 -33.82
C VAL A 15 -5.35 17.59 -32.87
N ARG A 16 -6.47 17.62 -32.13
CA ARG A 16 -6.88 16.49 -31.27
C ARG A 16 -7.20 15.23 -32.06
N MET A 17 -7.86 15.37 -33.21
CA MET A 17 -8.14 14.24 -34.10
C MET A 17 -6.85 13.62 -34.64
N VAL A 18 -5.92 14.44 -35.15
CA VAL A 18 -4.62 13.96 -35.64
C VAL A 18 -3.82 13.29 -34.53
N PHE A 19 -3.80 13.85 -33.31
CA PHE A 19 -3.16 13.23 -32.16
C PHE A 19 -3.80 11.89 -31.79
N PHE A 20 -5.13 11.81 -31.77
CA PHE A 20 -5.87 10.59 -31.47
C PHE A 20 -5.64 9.50 -32.52
N VAL A 21 -5.68 9.86 -33.81
CA VAL A 21 -5.36 8.95 -34.91
C VAL A 21 -3.91 8.48 -34.82
N GLY A 22 -2.96 9.39 -34.53
CA GLY A 22 -1.56 9.05 -34.32
C GLY A 22 -1.35 8.08 -33.15
N THR A 23 -2.04 8.29 -32.02
CA THR A 23 -1.97 7.39 -30.86
C THR A 23 -2.67 6.05 -31.11
N LEU A 24 -3.77 6.02 -31.86
CA LEU A 24 -4.44 4.79 -32.27
C LEU A 24 -3.55 3.96 -33.20
N VAL A 25 -2.94 4.58 -34.21
CA VAL A 25 -2.02 3.93 -35.14
C VAL A 25 -0.76 3.45 -34.41
N ALA A 26 -0.18 4.26 -33.53
CA ALA A 26 0.94 3.85 -32.69
C ALA A 26 0.57 2.66 -31.78
N SER A 27 -0.63 2.67 -31.20
CA SER A 27 -1.12 1.55 -30.38
C SER A 27 -1.33 0.28 -31.19
N LEU A 28 -1.86 0.39 -32.41
CA LEU A 28 -2.04 -0.72 -33.34
C LEU A 28 -0.69 -1.32 -33.74
N LEU A 29 0.31 -0.49 -34.06
CA LEU A 29 1.68 -0.91 -34.39
C LEU A 29 2.38 -1.58 -33.20
N VAL A 30 2.15 -1.09 -31.98
CA VAL A 30 2.69 -1.71 -30.75
C VAL A 30 2.02 -3.05 -30.45
N THR A 31 0.76 -3.25 -30.87
CA THR A 31 0.07 -4.55 -30.75
C THR A 31 0.43 -5.54 -31.86
N SER A 32 0.91 -5.09 -33.01
CA SER A 32 1.24 -5.92 -34.17
C SER A 32 2.74 -6.09 -34.42
N LEU A 33 3.58 -5.82 -33.41
CA LEU A 33 5.05 -5.87 -33.54
C LEU A 33 5.60 -7.17 -34.18
N PRO A 34 5.07 -8.39 -33.89
CA PRO A 34 5.49 -9.62 -34.57
C PRO A 34 5.18 -9.63 -36.09
N VAL A 35 4.04 -9.07 -36.49
CA VAL A 35 3.61 -8.96 -37.88
C VAL A 35 4.45 -7.92 -38.62
N LEU A 36 4.75 -6.79 -37.97
CA LEU A 36 5.57 -5.75 -38.54
C LEU A 36 6.98 -6.25 -38.88
N ILE A 37 7.64 -6.96 -37.94
CA ILE A 37 8.97 -7.51 -38.20
C ILE A 37 8.94 -8.55 -39.31
N ALA A 38 7.92 -9.41 -39.37
CA ALA A 38 7.78 -10.41 -40.43
C ALA A 38 7.64 -9.76 -41.83
N VAL A 39 6.85 -8.69 -41.93
CA VAL A 39 6.71 -7.93 -43.18
C VAL A 39 8.03 -7.31 -43.60
N VAL A 40 8.78 -6.71 -42.65
CA VAL A 40 10.07 -6.10 -42.95
C VAL A 40 11.14 -7.15 -43.30
N ASP A 41 11.16 -8.30 -42.63
CA ASP A 41 12.06 -9.43 -42.91
C ASP A 41 11.86 -10.00 -44.32
N VAL A 42 10.64 -9.95 -44.86
CA VAL A 42 10.38 -10.35 -46.25
C VAL A 42 10.74 -9.24 -47.23
N LEU A 43 10.34 -8.00 -46.96
CA LEU A 43 10.50 -6.89 -47.90
C LEU A 43 11.96 -6.50 -48.11
N VAL A 44 12.76 -6.42 -47.04
CA VAL A 44 14.13 -5.91 -47.12
C VAL A 44 15.03 -6.80 -48.00
N PRO A 45 15.11 -8.13 -47.81
CA PRO A 45 15.86 -9.01 -48.71
C PRO A 45 15.34 -9.01 -50.14
N CYS A 46 14.01 -8.89 -50.35
CA CYS A 46 13.41 -8.82 -51.68
C CYS A 46 13.73 -7.51 -52.43
N VAL A 47 13.88 -6.40 -51.71
CA VAL A 47 14.33 -5.13 -52.30
C VAL A 47 15.85 -5.18 -52.54
N LEU A 48 16.63 -5.67 -51.58
CA LEU A 48 18.08 -5.75 -51.70
C LEU A 48 18.52 -6.66 -52.85
N ILE A 49 17.87 -7.81 -53.07
CA ILE A 49 18.24 -8.73 -54.17
C ILE A 49 18.08 -8.10 -55.56
N SER A 50 17.14 -7.14 -55.72
CA SER A 50 16.95 -6.39 -56.97
C SER A 50 18.12 -5.45 -57.30
N SER A 51 18.91 -5.07 -56.30
CA SER A 51 20.12 -4.25 -56.47
C SER A 51 21.32 -5.08 -56.93
N PHE A 52 21.29 -6.40 -56.72
CA PHE A 52 22.39 -7.32 -57.02
C PHE A 52 22.10 -8.26 -58.19
N THR A 53 20.82 -8.45 -58.55
CA THR A 53 20.40 -9.36 -59.63
C THR A 53 19.27 -8.75 -60.47
N CYS A 54 19.27 -9.01 -61.77
CA CYS A 54 18.17 -8.57 -62.64
C CYS A 54 16.97 -9.51 -62.51
N VAL A 55 16.09 -9.21 -61.55
CA VAL A 55 14.88 -10.00 -61.29
C VAL A 55 13.89 -9.96 -62.48
N ARG A 56 13.87 -8.85 -63.25
CA ARG A 56 12.99 -8.65 -64.42
C ARG A 56 13.52 -9.21 -65.74
N CYS A 57 14.75 -9.70 -65.79
CA CYS A 57 15.38 -10.17 -67.04
C CYS A 57 14.89 -11.55 -67.49
N TYR A 58 14.28 -12.34 -66.59
CA TYR A 58 13.85 -13.71 -66.88
C TYR A 58 12.46 -13.97 -66.29
N GLY A 59 11.66 -14.80 -66.95
CA GLY A 59 10.37 -15.26 -66.42
C GLY A 59 10.55 -16.24 -65.24
N PHE A 60 9.51 -16.44 -64.44
CA PHE A 60 9.56 -17.30 -63.24
C PHE A 60 10.08 -18.73 -63.53
N LYS A 61 9.61 -19.34 -64.62
CA LYS A 61 10.01 -20.70 -65.05
C LYS A 61 11.49 -20.78 -65.46
N GLU A 62 12.02 -19.69 -65.98
CA GLU A 62 13.41 -19.55 -66.44
C GLU A 62 14.35 -19.35 -65.25
N HIS A 63 13.95 -18.54 -64.25
CA HIS A 63 14.66 -18.42 -62.97
C HIS A 63 14.72 -19.75 -62.22
N PHE A 64 13.65 -20.53 -62.23
CA PHE A 64 13.61 -21.85 -61.59
C PHE A 64 14.56 -22.85 -62.26
N ARG A 65 14.64 -22.86 -63.60
CA ARG A 65 15.57 -23.72 -64.35
C ARG A 65 17.05 -23.36 -64.14
N ARG A 66 17.34 -22.08 -63.88
CA ARG A 66 18.71 -21.56 -63.67
C ARG A 66 19.12 -21.52 -62.20
N TYR A 67 18.22 -21.91 -61.31
CA TYR A 67 18.50 -21.93 -59.88
C TYR A 67 19.57 -22.98 -59.56
N ALA A 68 20.62 -22.52 -58.88
CA ALA A 68 21.62 -23.40 -58.29
C ALA A 68 21.96 -22.89 -56.89
N PHE A 69 21.88 -23.79 -55.90
CA PHE A 69 22.18 -23.49 -54.50
C PHE A 69 23.63 -23.01 -54.30
N LYS A 70 24.56 -23.25 -55.22
CA LYS A 70 25.94 -22.76 -55.09
C LYS A 70 26.12 -21.30 -55.53
N SER A 71 25.28 -20.79 -56.44
CA SER A 71 25.56 -19.54 -57.15
C SER A 71 24.39 -18.53 -57.21
N SER A 72 23.19 -18.93 -56.77
CA SER A 72 22.02 -18.05 -56.69
C SER A 72 21.95 -17.26 -55.38
N LEU A 73 21.39 -16.04 -55.41
CA LEU A 73 21.08 -15.24 -54.20
C LEU A 73 19.63 -15.43 -53.72
N THR A 74 18.79 -16.13 -54.49
CA THR A 74 17.34 -16.27 -54.25
C THR A 74 17.00 -17.06 -52.99
N ASP A 75 17.95 -17.84 -52.46
CA ASP A 75 17.79 -18.62 -51.22
C ASP A 75 17.56 -17.74 -49.99
N ILE A 76 18.18 -16.55 -49.95
CA ILE A 76 18.13 -15.67 -48.78
C ILE A 76 16.72 -15.09 -48.57
N PRO A 77 16.09 -14.43 -49.57
CA PRO A 77 14.71 -13.98 -49.41
C PRO A 77 13.74 -15.15 -49.21
N LEU A 78 13.99 -16.31 -49.82
CA LEU A 78 13.15 -17.50 -49.64
C LEU A 78 13.18 -18.00 -48.18
N VAL A 79 14.36 -18.08 -47.56
CA VAL A 79 14.52 -18.46 -46.15
C VAL A 79 13.84 -17.43 -45.23
N SER A 80 13.97 -16.13 -45.49
CA SER A 80 13.26 -15.08 -44.74
C SER A 80 11.73 -15.20 -44.89
N VAL A 81 11.21 -15.52 -46.09
CA VAL A 81 9.78 -15.78 -46.32
C VAL A 81 9.29 -16.99 -45.53
N ILE A 82 10.01 -18.11 -45.58
CA ILE A 82 9.63 -19.34 -44.88
C ILE A 82 9.63 -19.11 -43.36
N ARG A 83 10.69 -18.49 -42.81
CA ARG A 83 10.77 -18.16 -41.39
C ARG A 83 9.63 -17.24 -40.97
N SER A 84 9.43 -16.13 -41.68
CA SER A 84 8.37 -15.16 -41.38
C SER A 84 6.98 -15.78 -41.45
N PHE A 85 6.73 -16.67 -42.42
CA PHE A 85 5.47 -17.41 -42.54
C PHE A 85 5.25 -18.33 -41.34
N ILE A 86 6.24 -19.15 -40.97
CA ILE A 86 6.15 -20.03 -39.79
C ILE A 86 5.88 -19.22 -38.53
N ILE A 87 6.59 -18.11 -38.32
CA ILE A 87 6.43 -17.25 -37.14
C ILE A 87 5.03 -16.62 -37.09
N ILE A 88 4.50 -16.15 -38.21
CA ILE A 88 3.13 -15.60 -38.29
C ILE A 88 2.11 -16.71 -38.02
N CYS A 89 2.23 -17.88 -38.65
CA CYS A 89 1.31 -18.99 -38.44
C CYS A 89 1.26 -19.41 -36.96
N VAL A 90 2.41 -19.57 -36.33
CA VAL A 90 2.49 -19.94 -34.90
C VAL A 90 1.93 -18.81 -34.04
N TYR A 91 2.20 -17.54 -34.37
CA TYR A 91 1.63 -16.40 -33.66
C TYR A 91 0.10 -16.35 -33.75
N SER A 92 -0.47 -16.64 -34.93
CA SER A 92 -1.92 -16.67 -35.17
C SER A 92 -2.63 -17.85 -34.49
N ILE A 93 -1.93 -18.96 -34.25
CA ILE A 93 -2.47 -20.15 -33.60
C ILE A 93 -2.33 -20.08 -32.07
N CYS A 94 -1.39 -19.29 -31.53
CA CYS A 94 -1.14 -19.20 -30.11
C CYS A 94 -2.10 -18.23 -29.38
N ASP A 95 -2.91 -18.77 -28.47
CA ASP A 95 -3.69 -17.98 -27.51
C ASP A 95 -2.83 -17.40 -26.37
N GLY A 96 -3.42 -16.54 -25.52
CA GLY A 96 -2.76 -15.92 -24.36
C GLY A 96 -1.93 -16.89 -23.49
N PRO A 97 -2.47 -18.07 -23.10
CA PRO A 97 -1.73 -19.11 -22.38
C PRO A 97 -0.55 -19.69 -23.19
N ALA A 98 -0.75 -20.01 -24.46
CA ALA A 98 0.27 -20.58 -25.33
C ALA A 98 1.43 -19.61 -25.63
N LEU A 99 1.16 -18.30 -25.68
CA LEU A 99 2.19 -17.26 -25.79
C LEU A 99 3.10 -17.19 -24.55
N SER A 100 2.63 -17.64 -23.39
CA SER A 100 3.35 -17.51 -22.12
C SER A 100 4.22 -18.72 -21.75
N HIS A 101 3.75 -19.93 -22.07
CA HIS A 101 4.32 -21.19 -21.58
C HIS A 101 5.47 -21.72 -22.46
N GLY A 102 5.95 -20.91 -23.41
CA GLY A 102 7.16 -21.19 -24.18
C GLY A 102 7.01 -21.75 -25.60
N PRO A 103 5.89 -22.34 -26.10
CA PRO A 103 5.88 -22.92 -27.44
C PRO A 103 6.07 -21.88 -28.56
N TYR A 104 5.52 -20.67 -28.41
CA TYR A 104 5.76 -19.57 -29.35
C TYR A 104 7.23 -19.13 -29.37
N LEU A 105 7.81 -18.85 -28.19
CA LEU A 105 9.21 -18.43 -28.07
C LEU A 105 10.16 -19.51 -28.59
N GLY A 106 9.92 -20.78 -28.23
CA GLY A 106 10.73 -21.92 -28.67
C GLY A 106 10.66 -22.18 -30.18
N THR A 107 9.49 -22.00 -30.79
CA THR A 107 9.35 -22.16 -32.25
C THR A 107 10.03 -21.03 -33.01
N VAL A 108 9.92 -19.79 -32.51
CA VAL A 108 10.60 -18.64 -33.10
C VAL A 108 12.12 -18.77 -32.99
N THR A 109 12.64 -19.15 -31.82
CA THR A 109 14.09 -19.34 -31.65
C THR A 109 14.59 -20.47 -32.53
N LEU A 110 13.88 -21.60 -32.60
CA LEU A 110 14.27 -22.73 -33.45
C LEU A 110 14.28 -22.34 -34.94
N SER A 111 13.23 -21.67 -35.43
CA SER A 111 13.14 -21.22 -36.82
C SER A 111 14.23 -20.19 -37.15
N SER A 112 14.49 -19.24 -36.25
CA SER A 112 15.58 -18.27 -36.40
C SER A 112 16.95 -18.96 -36.40
N SER A 113 17.22 -19.90 -35.48
CA SER A 113 18.48 -20.63 -35.43
C SER A 113 18.71 -21.49 -36.68
N ILE A 114 17.71 -22.24 -37.13
CA ILE A 114 17.79 -23.04 -38.37
C ILE A 114 18.07 -22.13 -39.57
N SER A 115 17.39 -20.98 -39.68
CA SER A 115 17.61 -20.04 -40.77
C SER A 115 19.05 -19.48 -40.79
N ILE A 116 19.61 -19.15 -39.63
CA ILE A 116 20.99 -18.66 -39.51
C ILE A 116 21.98 -19.75 -39.92
N VAL A 117 21.80 -20.99 -39.45
CA VAL A 117 22.67 -22.11 -39.80
C VAL A 117 22.65 -22.38 -41.31
N LEU A 118 21.46 -22.48 -41.90
CA LEU A 118 21.31 -22.72 -43.35
C LEU A 118 21.96 -21.61 -44.18
N LEU A 119 21.75 -20.35 -43.80
CA LEU A 119 22.33 -19.22 -44.51
C LEU A 119 23.85 -19.08 -44.26
N SER A 120 24.36 -19.55 -43.13
CA SER A 120 25.81 -19.58 -42.86
C SER A 120 26.50 -20.60 -43.75
N VAL A 121 25.94 -21.82 -43.87
CA VAL A 121 26.43 -22.85 -44.81
C VAL A 121 26.39 -22.32 -46.24
N LYS A 122 25.28 -21.66 -46.63
CA LYS A 122 25.14 -21.02 -47.94
C LYS A 122 26.19 -19.94 -48.18
N ALA A 123 26.47 -19.08 -47.18
CA ALA A 123 27.48 -18.05 -47.28
C ALA A 123 28.88 -18.64 -47.50
N CYS A 124 29.23 -19.71 -46.79
CA CYS A 124 30.50 -20.42 -47.00
C CYS A 124 30.60 -21.00 -48.41
N VAL A 125 29.58 -21.75 -48.86
CA VAL A 125 29.56 -22.38 -50.19
C VAL A 125 29.63 -21.33 -51.31
N PHE A 126 28.86 -20.25 -51.19
CA PHE A 126 28.85 -19.19 -52.19
C PHE A 126 30.18 -18.44 -52.23
N THR A 127 30.78 -18.13 -51.08
CA THR A 127 32.05 -17.40 -51.00
C THR A 127 33.16 -18.19 -51.68
N VAL A 128 33.28 -19.48 -51.37
CA VAL A 128 34.26 -20.38 -51.99
C VAL A 128 34.03 -20.48 -53.51
N ASN A 129 32.77 -20.66 -53.94
CA ASN A 129 32.46 -20.74 -55.36
C ASN A 129 32.74 -19.43 -56.11
N SER A 130 32.48 -18.29 -55.48
CA SER A 130 32.76 -16.97 -56.06
C SER A 130 34.26 -16.69 -56.19
N GLN A 131 35.09 -17.17 -55.26
CA GLN A 131 36.55 -17.04 -55.36
C GLN A 131 37.09 -17.84 -56.56
N ILE A 132 36.63 -19.07 -56.74
CA ILE A 132 37.00 -19.93 -57.87
C ILE A 132 36.54 -19.32 -59.21
N GLU A 133 35.34 -18.74 -59.27
CA GLU A 133 34.80 -18.11 -60.48
C GLU A 133 35.50 -16.76 -60.80
N ALA A 134 36.02 -16.06 -59.79
CA ALA A 134 36.82 -14.84 -59.98
C ALA A 134 38.17 -15.13 -60.63
N GLU A 135 38.87 -16.19 -60.18
CA GLU A 135 40.19 -16.60 -60.69
C GLU A 135 40.17 -17.06 -62.16
N THR A 136 39.01 -17.48 -62.66
CA THR A 136 38.84 -17.97 -64.04
C THR A 136 38.38 -16.89 -65.04
N SER A 137 38.14 -15.64 -64.58
CA SER A 137 37.54 -14.58 -65.40
C SER A 137 38.56 -13.57 -65.95
N VAL A 138 38.64 -13.42 -67.29
CA VAL A 138 39.66 -12.60 -67.98
C VAL A 138 39.16 -11.21 -68.42
N SER A 139 37.84 -10.91 -68.30
CA SER A 139 37.25 -9.66 -68.81
C SER A 139 36.89 -8.65 -67.70
N PRO A 140 37.25 -7.34 -67.86
CA PRO A 140 37.07 -6.31 -66.81
C PRO A 140 35.60 -5.94 -66.53
N THR A 141 34.70 -6.08 -67.50
CA THR A 141 33.25 -5.87 -67.28
C THR A 141 32.63 -7.01 -66.47
N ARG A 142 33.09 -8.24 -66.68
CA ARG A 142 32.69 -9.43 -65.92
C ARG A 142 33.21 -9.34 -64.47
N GLN A 143 34.40 -8.80 -64.26
CA GLN A 143 34.99 -8.56 -62.94
C GLN A 143 34.18 -7.54 -62.10
N ARG A 144 33.72 -6.43 -62.69
CA ARG A 144 32.84 -5.45 -62.00
C ARG A 144 31.47 -6.04 -61.61
N LEU A 145 30.88 -6.86 -62.48
CA LEU A 145 29.62 -7.55 -62.18
C LEU A 145 29.81 -8.58 -61.05
N HIS A 146 30.95 -9.28 -61.07
CA HIS A 146 31.33 -10.24 -60.03
C HIS A 146 31.55 -9.57 -58.67
N LEU A 147 32.18 -8.39 -58.63
CA LEU A 147 32.31 -7.55 -57.43
C LEU A 147 30.94 -7.13 -56.87
N LYS A 148 30.00 -6.68 -57.71
CA LYS A 148 28.64 -6.38 -57.21
C LYS A 148 27.94 -7.61 -56.64
N LYS A 149 28.12 -8.77 -57.28
CA LYS A 149 27.53 -10.04 -56.84
C LYS A 149 28.18 -10.58 -55.55
N SER A 150 29.48 -10.38 -55.36
CA SER A 150 30.21 -10.82 -54.17
C SER A 150 29.83 -10.04 -52.91
N TRP A 151 29.53 -8.74 -53.04
CA TRP A 151 29.01 -7.93 -51.94
C TRP A 151 27.54 -8.22 -51.61
N GLY A 152 26.77 -8.76 -52.56
CA GLY A 152 25.37 -9.11 -52.36
C GLY A 152 25.15 -10.17 -51.27
N MET A 153 26.01 -11.19 -51.20
CA MET A 153 25.89 -12.26 -50.21
C MET A 153 26.05 -11.79 -48.76
N PRO A 154 27.14 -11.10 -48.37
CA PRO A 154 27.29 -10.61 -46.99
C PRO A 154 26.19 -9.64 -46.57
N VAL A 155 25.75 -8.76 -47.47
CA VAL A 155 24.68 -7.77 -47.18
C VAL A 155 23.34 -8.45 -46.95
N LEU A 156 22.96 -9.38 -47.84
CA LEU A 156 21.72 -10.15 -47.70
C LEU A 156 21.77 -11.08 -46.48
N PHE A 157 22.91 -11.73 -46.24
CA PHE A 157 23.12 -12.57 -45.05
C PHE A 157 22.97 -11.78 -43.76
N LEU A 158 23.68 -10.65 -43.64
CA LEU A 158 23.64 -9.80 -42.45
C LEU A 158 22.23 -9.27 -42.19
N SER A 159 21.51 -8.82 -43.24
CA SER A 159 20.13 -8.39 -43.07
C SER A 159 19.23 -9.51 -42.54
N SER A 160 19.34 -10.74 -43.07
CA SER A 160 18.54 -11.88 -42.60
C SER A 160 18.87 -12.30 -41.16
N VAL A 161 20.15 -12.21 -40.74
CA VAL A 161 20.57 -12.44 -39.34
C VAL A 161 19.98 -11.40 -38.40
N VAL A 162 20.02 -10.12 -38.78
CA VAL A 162 19.43 -9.02 -37.98
C VAL A 162 17.93 -9.26 -37.76
N PHE A 163 17.19 -9.64 -38.80
CA PHE A 163 15.76 -9.94 -38.66
C PHE A 163 15.50 -11.25 -37.89
N ALA A 164 16.36 -12.26 -38.00
CA ALA A 164 16.30 -13.48 -37.18
C ALA A 164 16.32 -13.14 -35.68
N LEU A 165 17.28 -12.30 -35.29
CA LEU A 165 17.45 -11.83 -33.92
C LEU A 165 16.30 -10.91 -33.52
N GLY A 166 15.84 -10.03 -34.42
CA GLY A 166 14.67 -9.18 -34.21
C GLY A 166 13.41 -9.98 -33.87
N HIS A 167 13.16 -11.07 -34.60
CA HIS A 167 12.08 -12.01 -34.32
C HIS A 167 12.21 -12.65 -32.93
N THR A 168 13.41 -13.11 -32.56
CA THR A 168 13.67 -13.70 -31.23
C THR A 168 13.43 -12.69 -30.10
N VAL A 169 13.90 -11.45 -30.24
CA VAL A 169 13.70 -10.39 -29.25
C VAL A 169 12.21 -10.05 -29.09
N VAL A 170 11.47 -9.96 -30.20
CA VAL A 170 10.03 -9.69 -30.15
C VAL A 170 9.24 -10.86 -29.59
N ALA A 171 9.62 -12.10 -29.90
CA ALA A 171 9.02 -13.29 -29.30
C ALA A 171 9.26 -13.34 -27.78
N TYR A 172 10.46 -12.97 -27.33
CA TYR A 172 10.75 -12.86 -25.91
C TYR A 172 9.90 -11.78 -25.23
N ARG A 173 9.82 -10.59 -25.83
CA ARG A 173 9.03 -9.47 -25.29
C ARG A 173 7.53 -9.79 -25.22
N THR A 174 6.99 -10.44 -26.24
CA THR A 174 5.57 -10.85 -26.29
C THR A 174 5.28 -11.96 -25.29
N SER A 175 6.17 -12.94 -25.11
CA SER A 175 6.02 -13.99 -24.09
C SER A 175 6.06 -13.40 -22.67
N CYS A 176 7.00 -12.49 -22.38
CA CYS A 176 7.05 -11.78 -21.10
C CYS A 176 5.80 -10.90 -20.85
N ARG A 177 5.23 -10.31 -21.89
CA ARG A 177 3.95 -9.57 -21.79
C ARG A 177 2.78 -10.51 -21.52
N ALA A 178 2.73 -11.68 -22.16
CA ALA A 178 1.70 -12.69 -21.94
C ALA A 178 1.79 -13.29 -20.53
N ARG A 179 2.99 -13.60 -20.02
CA ARG A 179 3.21 -14.06 -18.64
C ARG A 179 2.70 -13.06 -17.61
N ARG A 180 2.99 -11.76 -17.80
CA ARG A 180 2.43 -10.71 -16.95
C ARG A 180 0.90 -10.69 -17.02
N LYS A 181 0.30 -10.77 -18.21
CA LYS A 181 -1.16 -10.82 -18.38
C LYS A 181 -1.81 -12.06 -17.71
N LEU A 182 -1.16 -13.23 -17.75
CA LEU A 182 -1.68 -14.43 -17.09
C LEU A 182 -1.51 -14.41 -15.57
N LEU A 183 -0.46 -13.75 -15.07
CA LEU A 183 -0.35 -13.41 -13.66
C LEU A 183 -1.57 -12.56 -13.23
N PHE A 184 -1.99 -11.61 -14.06
CA PHE A 184 -3.20 -10.83 -13.83
C PHE A 184 -4.50 -11.63 -14.01
N HIS A 185 -4.56 -12.66 -14.86
CA HIS A 185 -5.76 -13.52 -15.01
C HIS A 185 -5.86 -14.66 -13.97
N ARG A 186 -4.75 -15.02 -13.29
CA ARG A 186 -4.78 -15.82 -12.05
C ARG A 186 -5.30 -15.01 -10.85
N VAL A 187 -5.28 -13.68 -10.95
CA VAL A 187 -6.13 -12.84 -10.13
C VAL A 187 -7.52 -12.99 -10.72
N ASP A 188 -8.38 -13.72 -10.02
CA ASP A 188 -9.75 -14.01 -10.43
C ASP A 188 -10.42 -12.74 -10.99
N PRO A 189 -10.72 -12.68 -12.30
CA PRO A 189 -11.32 -11.51 -12.91
C PRO A 189 -12.72 -11.26 -12.36
N GLU A 190 -13.40 -12.28 -11.83
CA GLU A 190 -14.64 -12.10 -11.07
C GLU A 190 -14.37 -11.47 -9.70
N ALA A 191 -13.30 -11.84 -9.00
CA ALA A 191 -12.89 -11.11 -7.79
C ALA A 191 -12.49 -9.66 -8.07
N VAL A 192 -11.87 -9.37 -9.21
CA VAL A 192 -11.47 -8.00 -9.63
C VAL A 192 -12.66 -7.20 -10.16
N LEU A 193 -13.59 -7.80 -10.91
CA LEU A 193 -14.83 -7.16 -11.39
C LEU A 193 -15.88 -7.05 -10.30
N SER A 194 -16.00 -8.04 -9.42
CA SER A 194 -16.77 -7.95 -8.17
C SER A 194 -16.19 -6.86 -7.29
N CYS A 195 -14.87 -6.80 -7.11
CA CYS A 195 -14.21 -5.64 -6.51
C CYS A 195 -14.58 -4.35 -7.25
N LYS A 196 -14.48 -4.28 -8.58
CA LYS A 196 -14.74 -3.05 -9.34
C LYS A 196 -16.19 -2.57 -9.24
N ASN A 197 -17.15 -3.48 -9.17
CA ASN A 197 -18.59 -3.22 -9.02
C ASN A 197 -18.98 -2.95 -7.56
N VAL A 198 -18.32 -3.59 -6.60
CA VAL A 198 -18.40 -3.26 -5.16
C VAL A 198 -17.83 -1.85 -4.96
N PHE A 199 -16.63 -1.55 -5.47
CA PHE A 199 -15.92 -0.28 -5.27
C PHE A 199 -16.52 0.95 -5.98
N SER A 200 -17.47 0.81 -6.90
CA SER A 200 -18.15 1.95 -7.54
C SER A 200 -19.37 2.46 -6.77
N GLY A 201 -19.78 1.79 -5.69
CA GLY A 201 -21.01 2.12 -4.94
C GLY A 201 -20.82 2.67 -3.52
N TYR A 202 -19.61 2.70 -2.95
CA TYR A 202 -19.44 3.08 -1.55
C TYR A 202 -19.14 4.57 -1.34
N GLN A 203 -19.92 5.20 -0.47
CA GLN A 203 -19.70 6.56 0.00
C GLN A 203 -18.48 6.61 0.93
N LYS A 204 -17.58 7.57 0.71
CA LYS A 204 -16.36 7.73 1.52
C LYS A 204 -16.72 8.25 2.92
N VAL A 205 -16.00 7.74 3.92
CA VAL A 205 -16.10 8.20 5.32
C VAL A 205 -15.42 9.58 5.46
N PRO A 206 -16.00 10.54 6.20
CA PRO A 206 -15.42 11.88 6.40
C PRO A 206 -13.97 11.85 6.90
N ARG A 207 -13.17 12.86 6.50
CA ARG A 207 -11.75 13.00 6.89
C ARG A 207 -11.49 13.20 8.39
N SER A 208 -12.51 13.53 9.17
CA SER A 208 -12.44 13.74 10.61
C SER A 208 -13.69 13.14 11.30
N PRO A 209 -13.54 12.44 12.43
CA PRO A 209 -14.68 11.98 13.24
C PRO A 209 -15.39 13.12 13.99
N VAL A 210 -14.81 14.33 14.01
CA VAL A 210 -15.41 15.51 14.65
C VAL A 210 -16.26 16.27 13.61
N PRO A 211 -17.56 16.53 13.85
CA PRO A 211 -18.37 17.31 12.94
C PRO A 211 -17.83 18.74 12.84
N SER A 212 -17.30 19.12 11.68
CA SER A 212 -16.86 20.49 11.41
C SER A 212 -18.07 21.42 11.35
N GLY A 213 -18.24 22.27 12.37
CA GLY A 213 -19.20 23.35 12.34
C GLY A 213 -18.90 24.32 11.20
N GLY A 214 -19.85 24.45 10.26
CA GLY A 214 -20.01 25.61 9.39
C GLY A 214 -19.08 25.71 8.18
N ARG A 215 -19.58 25.30 7.01
CA ARG A 215 -19.76 26.10 5.76
C ARG A 215 -19.92 25.16 4.57
N THR A 216 -21.10 25.20 3.97
CA THR A 216 -21.39 24.61 2.66
C THR A 216 -20.61 25.34 1.55
N PRO A 217 -19.84 24.65 0.69
CA PRO A 217 -19.48 25.19 -0.61
C PRO A 217 -20.61 24.91 -1.60
N LYS A 218 -21.03 25.95 -2.32
CA LYS A 218 -22.02 25.89 -3.39
C LYS A 218 -21.54 25.01 -4.56
N SER A 219 -22.52 24.30 -5.10
CA SER A 219 -22.66 23.59 -6.39
C SER A 219 -21.52 23.63 -7.41
N ASP A 220 -21.24 22.46 -7.98
CA ASP A 220 -21.25 22.32 -9.44
C ASP A 220 -21.85 20.96 -9.84
N SER A 221 -22.52 20.99 -10.99
CA SER A 221 -23.48 20.00 -11.50
C SER A 221 -22.97 18.56 -11.62
N GLU A 222 -23.65 17.62 -10.99
CA GLU A 222 -23.68 16.22 -11.45
C GLU A 222 -25.11 15.73 -11.65
N MET A 223 -25.22 14.99 -12.75
CA MET A 223 -26.43 14.59 -13.43
C MET A 223 -27.22 13.61 -12.57
N LYS A 224 -28.49 13.98 -12.33
CA LYS A 224 -29.55 13.23 -11.65
C LYS A 224 -29.58 11.75 -12.09
N CYS A 225 -29.08 10.84 -11.25
CA CYS A 225 -29.43 9.42 -11.30
C CYS A 225 -30.40 9.11 -10.17
N ARG A 226 -31.53 8.47 -10.53
CA ARG A 226 -32.64 8.13 -9.63
C ARG A 226 -32.19 7.15 -8.55
N ALA A 227 -32.60 7.41 -7.31
CA ALA A 227 -32.53 6.46 -6.20
C ALA A 227 -33.50 5.29 -6.42
N PHE A 228 -32.96 4.07 -6.40
CA PHE A 228 -33.68 2.87 -6.00
C PHE A 228 -32.97 2.35 -4.74
N GLY A 229 -33.74 2.15 -3.68
CA GLY A 229 -33.24 2.08 -2.32
C GLY A 229 -32.46 0.81 -1.96
N ALA A 230 -31.59 0.95 -0.96
CA ALA A 230 -31.45 0.04 0.17
C ALA A 230 -30.54 0.71 1.20
N ALA A 231 -31.10 1.04 2.36
CA ALA A 231 -30.32 1.35 3.55
C ALA A 231 -29.59 0.07 4.02
N ARG A 232 -28.30 0.20 4.39
CA ARG A 232 -27.48 -0.62 5.34
C ARG A 232 -26.01 -0.91 4.93
N ASP A 233 -25.48 -0.33 3.86
CA ASP A 233 -24.05 -0.52 3.49
C ASP A 233 -23.14 0.69 3.84
N GLU A 234 -23.71 1.85 4.20
CA GLU A 234 -22.95 3.10 4.41
C GLU A 234 -22.11 3.14 5.70
N GLU A 235 -22.41 2.31 6.72
CA GLU A 235 -21.75 2.36 8.04
C GLU A 235 -20.69 1.28 8.28
N LEU A 236 -20.54 0.30 7.37
CA LEU A 236 -19.69 -0.88 7.60
C LEU A 236 -18.18 -0.55 7.78
N PRO A 237 -17.57 0.32 6.94
CA PRO A 237 -16.12 0.56 7.00
C PRO A 237 -15.64 1.31 8.25
N VAL A 238 -16.48 2.18 8.81
CA VAL A 238 -16.14 2.95 10.03
C VAL A 238 -16.15 2.05 11.24
N ARG A 239 -17.20 1.25 11.39
CA ARG A 239 -17.34 0.29 12.51
C ARG A 239 -16.24 -0.77 12.54
N LEU A 240 -15.61 -1.05 11.40
CA LEU A 240 -14.44 -1.94 11.31
C LEU A 240 -13.15 -1.31 11.89
N LEU A 241 -13.04 0.02 11.88
CA LEU A 241 -11.87 0.75 12.36
C LEU A 241 -12.08 1.39 13.75
N SER A 242 -13.32 1.73 14.10
CA SER A 242 -13.70 2.27 15.40
C SER A 242 -14.58 1.30 16.18
N ASP A 243 -14.24 1.03 17.43
CA ASP A 243 -15.09 0.34 18.39
C ASP A 243 -15.31 1.19 19.65
N SER A 244 -15.93 0.62 20.69
CA SER A 244 -16.21 1.32 21.94
C SER A 244 -14.96 1.77 22.70
N GLU A 245 -13.79 1.23 22.37
CA GLU A 245 -12.50 1.55 23.01
C GLU A 245 -11.68 2.55 22.19
N SER A 246 -12.18 2.96 21.01
CA SER A 246 -11.55 3.98 20.18
C SER A 246 -11.62 5.36 20.82
N LEU A 247 -10.45 5.94 21.07
CA LEU A 247 -10.27 7.28 21.64
C LEU A 247 -9.68 8.24 20.60
N PHE A 248 -9.97 9.53 20.78
CA PHE A 248 -9.46 10.59 19.92
C PHE A 248 -8.85 11.71 20.75
N LEU A 249 -7.66 12.14 20.33
CA LEU A 249 -6.91 13.22 20.97
C LEU A 249 -6.48 14.23 19.90
N THR A 250 -6.58 15.51 20.17
CA THR A 250 -6.02 16.54 19.28
C THR A 250 -4.59 16.85 19.72
N CYS A 251 -3.62 16.61 18.84
CA CYS A 251 -2.20 16.81 19.08
C CYS A 251 -1.56 17.51 17.87
N GLN A 252 -0.87 18.63 18.10
CA GLN A 252 -0.20 19.42 17.04
C GLN A 252 -1.11 19.76 15.84
N GLY A 253 -2.40 20.04 16.09
CA GLY A 253 -3.37 20.39 15.05
C GLY A 253 -3.93 19.21 14.24
N LEU A 254 -3.59 17.97 14.62
CA LEU A 254 -4.15 16.73 14.10
C LEU A 254 -5.04 16.05 15.14
N THR A 255 -6.12 15.41 14.71
CA THR A 255 -6.92 14.52 15.56
C THR A 255 -6.39 13.09 15.38
N LEU A 256 -5.71 12.59 16.39
CA LEU A 256 -5.16 11.23 16.44
C LEU A 256 -6.21 10.25 16.93
N HIS A 257 -6.33 9.12 16.26
CA HIS A 257 -7.05 7.95 16.76
C HIS A 257 -6.08 7.06 17.54
N TYR A 258 -6.48 6.63 18.72
CA TYR A 258 -5.69 5.74 19.55
C TYR A 258 -6.58 4.82 20.39
N LYS A 259 -5.97 3.79 20.95
CA LYS A 259 -6.58 2.90 21.95
C LYS A 259 -5.65 2.75 23.14
N LEU A 260 -6.26 2.49 24.30
CA LEU A 260 -5.57 2.17 25.54
C LEU A 260 -6.03 0.80 26.04
N SER A 261 -5.09 0.01 26.54
CA SER A 261 -5.37 -1.22 27.27
C SER A 261 -4.76 -1.13 28.64
N LEU A 262 -5.60 -1.24 29.65
CA LEU A 262 -5.23 -1.18 31.07
C LEU A 262 -4.90 -2.59 31.58
N PRO A 263 -4.00 -2.74 32.58
CA PRO A 263 -3.61 -4.04 33.13
C PRO A 263 -4.78 -4.90 33.64
N GLY A 264 -5.86 -4.28 34.12
CA GLY A 264 -7.05 -4.97 34.64
C GLY A 264 -8.11 -5.30 33.60
N SER A 265 -7.90 -5.01 32.32
CA SER A 265 -8.91 -5.24 31.28
C SER A 265 -9.14 -6.75 31.05
N PRO A 266 -10.42 -7.22 30.99
CA PRO A 266 -10.71 -8.64 30.78
C PRO A 266 -10.25 -9.12 29.41
N PRO A 267 -9.89 -10.43 29.26
CA PRO A 267 -9.58 -10.98 27.95
C PRO A 267 -10.80 -10.90 27.05
N LEU A 268 -10.71 -10.11 25.98
CA LEU A 268 -11.67 -10.13 24.89
C LEU A 268 -11.58 -11.48 24.16
N ASN A 269 -12.42 -12.45 24.56
CA ASN A 269 -12.73 -13.58 23.69
C ASN A 269 -13.56 -13.06 22.51
N LEU A 270 -13.11 -13.34 21.29
CA LEU A 270 -13.84 -13.06 20.05
C LEU A 270 -15.24 -13.71 20.11
N SER A 271 -16.25 -12.92 20.42
CA SER A 271 -17.66 -13.34 20.28
C SER A 271 -18.58 -12.18 19.89
N SER A 272 -18.11 -10.93 19.89
CA SER A 272 -18.93 -9.76 19.55
C SER A 272 -18.93 -9.37 18.07
N THR A 273 -18.31 -10.16 17.18
CA THR A 273 -18.45 -10.04 15.72
C THR A 273 -19.40 -11.07 15.09
N SER A 274 -20.03 -11.97 15.87
CA SER A 274 -20.87 -13.06 15.34
C SER A 274 -22.39 -12.82 15.40
N LEU A 275 -22.88 -11.61 15.11
CA LEU A 275 -24.30 -11.41 14.75
C LEU A 275 -24.44 -11.34 13.22
N LEU A 276 -24.10 -12.46 12.59
CA LEU A 276 -24.53 -12.83 11.24
C LEU A 276 -25.41 -14.07 11.37
N GLU A 277 -26.56 -13.92 12.03
CA GLU A 277 -27.61 -14.92 11.95
C GLU A 277 -28.31 -14.80 10.59
N SER A 278 -28.08 -15.85 9.80
CA SER A 278 -28.75 -16.16 8.56
C SER A 278 -30.24 -16.34 8.80
N SER A 279 -31.06 -15.34 8.42
CA SER A 279 -32.49 -15.57 8.23
C SER A 279 -32.73 -15.93 6.77
N SER A 280 -32.92 -17.23 6.56
CA SER A 280 -33.54 -17.83 5.39
C SER A 280 -34.82 -17.09 5.02
N ILE A 281 -34.87 -16.48 3.83
CA ILE A 281 -36.14 -16.09 3.21
C ILE A 281 -36.40 -17.07 2.08
N CYS A 282 -37.11 -18.13 2.44
CA CYS A 282 -37.89 -18.92 1.51
C CYS A 282 -38.96 -18.01 0.91
N SER A 283 -39.10 -18.12 -0.41
CA SER A 283 -40.17 -17.63 -1.26
C SER A 283 -41.56 -17.63 -0.65
N THR A 284 -42.34 -16.56 -0.85
CA THR A 284 -43.79 -16.68 -1.01
C THR A 284 -44.35 -15.68 -2.02
N SER A 285 -44.85 -16.23 -3.13
CA SER A 285 -45.96 -15.71 -3.90
C SER A 285 -47.20 -15.52 -3.01
N SER A 286 -47.88 -14.39 -3.13
CA SER A 286 -49.19 -14.18 -2.53
C SER A 286 -50.30 -14.58 -3.50
N MET A 287 -51.29 -15.34 -3.02
CA MET A 287 -52.70 -15.20 -3.41
C MET A 287 -53.60 -15.92 -2.39
N ALA A 288 -54.53 -15.13 -1.85
CA ALA A 288 -55.88 -15.45 -1.40
C ALA A 288 -56.15 -16.39 -0.19
N GLY A 289 -56.87 -15.84 0.80
CA GLY A 289 -58.16 -16.42 1.22
C GLY A 289 -58.33 -16.87 2.67
N GLY A 290 -59.02 -16.04 3.48
CA GLY A 290 -60.18 -16.49 4.29
C GLY A 290 -59.99 -16.91 5.76
N LEU A 291 -60.70 -16.19 6.65
CA LEU A 291 -61.38 -16.62 7.90
C LEU A 291 -60.53 -17.26 9.03
N SER A 292 -60.73 -17.09 10.34
CA SER A 292 -61.83 -16.56 11.17
C SER A 292 -61.32 -16.13 12.55
N LYS A 293 -62.15 -15.32 13.24
CA LYS A 293 -62.06 -14.74 14.59
C LYS A 293 -61.93 -15.72 15.77
N PHE A 294 -61.45 -15.14 16.89
CA PHE A 294 -61.71 -15.35 18.34
C PHE A 294 -60.43 -15.69 19.14
N SER A 295 -60.16 -15.26 20.38
CA SER A 295 -60.55 -14.13 21.24
C SER A 295 -59.87 -14.37 22.60
N ARG A 296 -59.18 -13.34 23.12
CA ARG A 296 -58.93 -12.96 24.54
C ARG A 296 -57.98 -13.76 25.44
N ASN A 297 -56.97 -12.99 25.87
CA ASN A 297 -56.52 -12.68 27.24
C ASN A 297 -55.89 -13.78 28.12
N LEU A 298 -54.60 -13.63 28.44
CA LEU A 298 -54.14 -13.19 29.78
C LEU A 298 -52.63 -12.89 29.83
N LEU A 299 -52.30 -12.02 30.79
CA LEU A 299 -51.10 -11.20 31.00
C LEU A 299 -49.84 -11.95 31.51
N SER A 300 -48.65 -11.42 31.18
CA SER A 300 -47.58 -10.94 32.10
C SER A 300 -46.18 -11.11 31.47
N MET A 301 -45.55 -10.02 31.03
CA MET A 301 -44.57 -9.15 31.73
C MET A 301 -43.10 -9.61 31.63
N SER A 302 -42.30 -8.81 30.91
CA SER A 302 -40.86 -8.63 31.12
C SER A 302 -40.47 -7.21 30.65
N PRO A 303 -39.64 -6.47 31.40
CA PRO A 303 -39.63 -5.01 31.37
C PRO A 303 -38.75 -4.43 30.25
N LYS A 304 -39.26 -3.36 29.65
CA LYS A 304 -38.50 -2.43 28.82
C LYS A 304 -37.66 -1.53 29.72
N SER A 305 -36.35 -1.46 29.49
CA SER A 305 -35.54 -0.29 29.85
C SER A 305 -34.68 0.12 28.66
N GLN A 306 -35.25 0.97 27.79
CA GLN A 306 -34.49 1.83 26.90
C GLN A 306 -33.76 2.86 27.77
N ARG A 307 -32.44 2.74 27.93
CA ARG A 307 -31.62 3.86 28.40
C ARG A 307 -31.29 4.74 27.21
N GLN A 308 -31.91 5.92 27.19
CA GLN A 308 -31.64 7.01 26.27
C GLN A 308 -30.21 7.53 26.48
N LEU A 309 -29.52 7.76 25.36
CA LEU A 309 -28.20 8.39 25.29
C LEU A 309 -28.26 9.81 25.85
N TYR A 310 -27.68 10.04 27.03
CA TYR A 310 -27.39 11.38 27.52
C TYR A 310 -26.06 11.85 26.93
N ARG A 311 -26.15 12.90 26.11
CA ARG A 311 -25.05 13.62 25.48
C ARG A 311 -24.56 14.67 26.49
N SER A 312 -23.48 14.40 27.20
CA SER A 312 -22.90 15.36 28.14
C SER A 312 -22.16 16.47 27.39
N TYR A 313 -22.73 17.67 27.45
CA TYR A 313 -22.05 18.94 27.21
C TYR A 313 -21.29 19.32 28.48
N SER A 314 -20.03 19.73 28.34
CA SER A 314 -19.36 20.55 29.37
C SER A 314 -18.94 21.86 28.71
N ASN A 315 -19.51 22.96 29.23
CA ASN A 315 -19.22 24.35 28.89
C ASN A 315 -18.98 25.07 30.22
N GLN A 316 -17.88 25.85 30.27
CA GLN A 316 -17.57 27.06 31.06
C GLN A 316 -16.13 26.99 31.62
N PHE A 317 -15.12 27.79 31.20
CA PHE A 317 -14.89 29.22 30.85
C PHE A 317 -14.27 30.03 32.02
N HIS A 318 -13.07 30.59 31.80
CA HIS A 318 -12.75 32.04 31.79
C HIS A 318 -11.23 32.26 31.58
N SER A 319 -10.82 33.16 30.66
CA SER A 319 -10.41 34.52 31.04
C SER A 319 -10.56 35.57 29.91
N LEU A 320 -10.66 36.83 30.34
CA LEU A 320 -11.24 38.03 29.70
C LEU A 320 -10.30 38.87 28.80
N SER A 321 -10.90 39.70 27.93
CA SER A 321 -10.39 41.04 27.56
C SER A 321 -11.51 42.01 27.09
N LEU A 322 -11.80 43.00 27.94
CA LEU A 322 -12.09 44.44 27.71
C LEU A 322 -12.98 44.93 26.53
N HIS A 323 -14.17 45.47 26.84
CA HIS A 323 -14.52 46.91 26.72
C HIS A 323 -15.99 47.22 27.13
N ALA A 324 -16.15 48.04 28.21
CA ALA A 324 -17.05 49.18 28.48
C ALA A 324 -18.59 49.17 28.16
N PRO A 325 -19.42 50.09 28.75
CA PRO A 325 -19.59 50.44 30.18
C PRO A 325 -21.09 50.67 30.60
N LEU A 326 -21.31 51.07 31.87
CA LEU A 326 -22.43 51.87 32.46
C LEU A 326 -23.73 51.15 32.94
N LEU A 327 -23.90 51.00 34.27
CA LEU A 327 -24.78 51.80 35.17
C LEU A 327 -25.01 51.11 36.54
N ASP A 328 -24.91 51.92 37.61
CA ASP A 328 -25.46 51.86 38.99
C ASP A 328 -25.53 50.50 39.73
N GLY A 329 -24.91 50.28 40.89
CA GLY A 329 -25.02 51.03 42.16
C GLY A 329 -25.24 50.00 43.30
N PRO A 330 -24.84 50.25 44.56
CA PRO A 330 -24.16 49.24 45.39
C PRO A 330 -25.01 48.68 46.56
N VAL A 331 -24.45 47.72 47.32
CA VAL A 331 -24.31 47.73 48.80
C VAL A 331 -24.47 46.34 49.49
N THR A 332 -23.36 45.93 50.14
CA THR A 332 -23.15 45.10 51.36
C THR A 332 -23.54 43.60 51.47
N THR A 333 -22.50 42.77 51.62
CA THR A 333 -22.36 41.61 52.55
C THR A 333 -22.19 42.10 54.02
N PRO A 334 -22.08 41.29 55.12
CA PRO A 334 -21.69 39.87 55.20
C PRO A 334 -22.22 39.01 56.41
N LEU A 335 -21.63 37.80 56.59
CA LEU A 335 -21.47 36.98 57.84
C LEU A 335 -22.72 36.27 58.44
N LEU A 336 -22.69 35.18 59.23
CA LEU A 336 -21.89 33.94 59.49
C LEU A 336 -22.57 33.25 60.73
N SER A 337 -22.41 31.92 60.92
CA SER A 337 -22.68 31.11 62.15
C SER A 337 -24.16 30.74 62.43
N ASP A 338 -24.57 29.65 63.10
CA ASP A 338 -23.99 28.43 63.71
C ASP A 338 -25.20 27.58 64.23
N ASN A 339 -24.96 26.31 64.64
CA ASN A 339 -25.72 25.51 65.64
C ASN A 339 -26.82 24.47 65.21
N ILE A 340 -26.35 23.24 64.96
CA ILE A 340 -26.66 21.88 65.52
C ILE A 340 -27.74 21.74 66.68
N PRO A 341 -28.19 20.52 67.11
CA PRO A 341 -29.07 19.42 66.58
C PRO A 341 -30.31 19.08 67.48
N ILE A 342 -31.00 17.94 67.22
CA ILE A 342 -31.23 16.74 68.10
C ILE A 342 -32.63 16.11 67.84
N PHE A 343 -32.72 14.83 67.43
CA PHE A 343 -33.36 13.68 68.16
C PHE A 343 -33.66 12.46 67.25
N HIS A 344 -33.56 11.29 67.88
CA HIS A 344 -33.18 9.97 67.37
C HIS A 344 -34.27 8.91 67.70
N LEU A 345 -34.03 7.66 67.27
CA LEU A 345 -34.65 6.34 67.60
C LEU A 345 -35.85 5.89 66.72
N ASP A 346 -35.92 4.68 66.15
CA ASP A 346 -35.04 3.49 66.18
C ASP A 346 -35.37 2.49 65.03
N GLU A 347 -34.30 1.83 64.54
CA GLU A 347 -34.10 0.45 64.03
C GLU A 347 -35.22 -0.32 63.27
N ILE A 348 -34.97 -0.97 62.12
CA ILE A 348 -34.21 -2.23 61.93
C ILE A 348 -33.61 -2.32 60.50
N CYS A 349 -32.41 -2.89 60.41
CA CYS A 349 -31.48 -3.02 59.28
C CYS A 349 -31.95 -3.87 58.08
N GLU A 350 -31.43 -3.56 56.89
CA GLU A 350 -30.55 -4.41 56.06
C GLU A 350 -29.95 -3.55 54.91
N ALA A 351 -28.67 -3.78 54.58
CA ALA A 351 -27.72 -2.80 54.07
C ALA A 351 -27.90 -2.32 52.62
N ASP A 352 -27.80 -1.00 52.42
CA ASP A 352 -27.57 -0.33 51.12
C ASP A 352 -26.18 0.33 51.19
N GLU A 353 -25.11 -0.44 50.94
CA GLU A 353 -23.78 0.13 50.72
C GLU A 353 -23.67 0.59 49.27
N THR A 354 -23.84 1.89 49.11
CA THR A 354 -23.41 2.73 48.00
C THR A 354 -22.08 2.29 47.38
N ILE A 355 -22.15 1.76 46.15
CA ILE A 355 -21.04 1.62 45.21
C ILE A 355 -20.67 3.04 44.73
N ASN A 356 -19.90 3.78 45.52
CA ASN A 356 -19.25 5.04 45.15
C ASN A 356 -17.80 5.12 45.69
N LEU A 357 -17.20 3.97 46.00
CA LEU A 357 -15.86 3.86 46.61
C LEU A 357 -14.77 3.28 45.67
N GLU A 358 -15.08 2.97 44.40
CA GLU A 358 -14.09 2.46 43.43
C GLU A 358 -13.71 3.43 42.30
N SER A 359 -14.53 4.45 41.99
CA SER A 359 -14.17 5.42 40.94
C SER A 359 -13.33 6.59 41.47
N SER A 360 -13.53 6.99 42.73
CA SER A 360 -12.79 8.08 43.38
C SER A 360 -11.42 7.64 43.94
N SER A 361 -11.28 6.36 44.31
CA SER A 361 -10.02 5.81 44.84
C SER A 361 -8.96 5.58 43.75
N LEU A 362 -9.35 5.37 42.49
CA LEU A 362 -8.41 5.23 41.37
C LEU A 362 -7.94 6.59 40.84
N GLU A 363 -8.78 7.62 40.88
CA GLU A 363 -8.40 8.99 40.52
C GLU A 363 -7.54 9.65 41.62
N GLN A 364 -7.77 9.35 42.90
CA GLN A 364 -6.95 9.89 44.01
C GLN A 364 -5.64 9.12 44.28
N SER A 365 -5.49 7.86 43.83
CA SER A 365 -4.24 7.09 44.06
C SER A 365 -3.12 7.39 43.04
N LEU A 366 -3.35 8.26 42.05
CA LEU A 366 -2.42 8.52 40.94
C LEU A 366 -2.01 9.99 40.77
N GLU A 367 -2.40 10.89 41.67
CA GLU A 367 -2.10 12.33 41.57
C GLU A 367 -0.64 12.74 41.85
N GLY A 368 0.31 11.80 41.92
CA GLY A 368 1.72 12.13 42.21
C GLY A 368 2.80 11.30 41.51
N VAL A 369 2.46 10.23 40.79
CA VAL A 369 3.46 9.34 40.17
C VAL A 369 3.23 9.26 38.68
N GLY A 370 4.16 9.82 37.89
CA GLY A 370 4.07 9.76 36.44
C GLY A 370 3.98 8.32 35.93
N GLN A 371 3.04 8.05 35.02
CA GLN A 371 2.70 6.69 34.60
C GLN A 371 3.75 6.12 33.66
N VAL A 372 4.17 4.88 33.93
CA VAL A 372 5.02 4.09 33.01
C VAL A 372 4.11 3.38 32.01
N GLY A 373 4.37 3.57 30.71
CA GLY A 373 3.54 3.04 29.63
C GLY A 373 4.33 2.32 28.55
N ILE A 374 3.61 1.56 27.73
CA ILE A 374 4.15 0.93 26.51
C ILE A 374 3.41 1.53 25.32
N VAL A 375 4.13 1.97 24.29
CA VAL A 375 3.52 2.56 23.08
C VAL A 375 3.85 1.69 21.87
N LEU A 376 2.79 1.23 21.18
CA LEU A 376 2.85 0.41 19.98
C LEU A 376 2.75 1.28 18.73
N ILE A 377 3.71 1.17 17.83
CA ILE A 377 3.89 2.01 16.64
C ILE A 377 3.85 1.11 15.41
N HIS A 378 2.77 1.19 14.64
CA HIS A 378 2.58 0.37 13.45
C HIS A 378 3.44 0.85 12.26
N GLY A 379 3.73 -0.07 11.33
CA GLY A 379 4.44 0.21 10.10
C GLY A 379 3.55 0.68 8.93
N PHE A 380 4.10 0.69 7.71
CA PHE A 380 3.38 1.02 6.48
C PHE A 380 2.22 0.04 6.24
N GLY A 381 1.02 0.56 5.91
CA GLY A 381 -0.15 -0.28 5.68
C GLY A 381 -0.88 -0.76 6.95
N GLY A 382 -0.29 -0.54 8.13
CA GLY A 382 -0.87 -0.89 9.42
C GLY A 382 -1.79 0.18 10.01
N GLY A 383 -2.17 -0.04 11.27
CA GLY A 383 -2.94 0.86 12.11
C GLY A 383 -3.06 0.29 13.52
N VAL A 384 -3.82 0.94 14.39
CA VAL A 384 -4.14 0.42 15.73
C VAL A 384 -4.69 -1.00 15.68
N PHE A 385 -5.50 -1.30 14.66
CA PHE A 385 -6.13 -2.61 14.47
C PHE A 385 -5.12 -3.77 14.34
N SER A 386 -3.88 -3.52 13.90
CA SER A 386 -2.89 -4.60 13.73
C SER A 386 -2.44 -5.16 15.08
N TRP A 387 -2.48 -4.36 16.13
CA TRP A 387 -2.05 -4.75 17.47
C TRP A 387 -3.11 -5.53 18.27
N ARG A 388 -4.30 -5.77 17.71
CA ARG A 388 -5.45 -6.35 18.43
C ARG A 388 -5.16 -7.68 19.14
N GLN A 389 -4.27 -8.51 18.59
CA GLN A 389 -3.94 -9.81 19.16
C GLN A 389 -2.94 -9.76 20.32
N VAL A 390 -2.17 -8.66 20.44
CA VAL A 390 -1.07 -8.56 21.40
C VAL A 390 -1.29 -7.49 22.46
N MET A 391 -2.02 -6.41 22.15
CA MET A 391 -2.15 -5.24 23.01
C MET A 391 -2.70 -5.56 24.40
N GLY A 392 -3.84 -6.25 24.48
CA GLY A 392 -4.46 -6.60 25.77
C GLY A 392 -3.68 -7.64 26.58
N SER A 393 -3.08 -8.63 25.91
CA SER A 393 -2.23 -9.62 26.57
C SER A 393 -0.93 -8.99 27.08
N LEU A 394 -0.36 -8.03 26.35
CA LEU A 394 0.82 -7.30 26.76
C LEU A 394 0.54 -6.46 28.02
N ALA A 395 -0.57 -5.70 28.04
CA ALA A 395 -0.94 -4.87 29.19
C ALA A 395 -1.07 -5.68 30.49
N ARG A 396 -1.71 -6.85 30.40
CA ARG A 396 -1.86 -7.78 31.53
C ARG A 396 -0.54 -8.38 31.97
N GLN A 397 0.29 -8.85 31.04
CA GLN A 397 1.56 -9.51 31.38
C GLN A 397 2.62 -8.54 31.92
N SER A 398 2.65 -7.30 31.41
CA SER A 398 3.60 -6.28 31.86
C SER A 398 3.11 -5.46 33.05
N ASN A 399 1.85 -5.61 33.44
CA ASN A 399 1.17 -4.77 34.42
C ASN A 399 1.36 -3.26 34.13
N CYS A 400 1.31 -2.86 32.85
CA CYS A 400 1.48 -1.48 32.41
C CYS A 400 0.39 -1.10 31.41
N THR A 401 0.06 0.19 31.35
CA THR A 401 -0.86 0.69 30.32
C THR A 401 -0.18 0.61 28.96
N VAL A 402 -0.87 -0.01 27.99
CA VAL A 402 -0.41 -0.11 26.61
C VAL A 402 -1.26 0.81 25.74
N ALA A 403 -0.60 1.69 24.99
CA ALA A 403 -1.22 2.58 24.03
C ALA A 403 -0.83 2.19 22.60
N ALA A 404 -1.76 2.30 21.66
CA ALA A 404 -1.49 2.20 20.24
C ALA A 404 -2.21 3.35 19.54
N PHE A 405 -1.58 3.99 18.56
CA PHE A 405 -2.19 5.10 17.80
C PHE A 405 -2.02 4.91 16.30
N ASP A 406 -2.93 5.50 15.53
CA ASP A 406 -2.83 5.56 14.09
C ASP A 406 -1.91 6.73 13.69
N ARG A 407 -0.83 6.42 12.97
CA ARG A 407 0.08 7.43 12.44
C ARG A 407 -0.63 8.30 11.38
N PRO A 408 -0.17 9.55 11.15
CA PRO A 408 -0.73 10.41 10.11
C PRO A 408 -0.85 9.70 8.75
N GLY A 409 -2.04 9.76 8.17
CA GLY A 409 -2.36 9.13 6.88
C GLY A 409 -2.94 7.72 7.00
N TRP A 410 -2.93 7.12 8.19
CA TRP A 410 -3.42 5.77 8.45
C TRP A 410 -4.65 5.75 9.37
N GLY A 411 -5.38 4.63 9.31
CA GLY A 411 -6.57 4.38 10.10
C GLY A 411 -7.54 5.57 10.16
N LEU A 412 -7.94 5.97 11.36
CA LEU A 412 -8.90 7.06 11.61
C LEU A 412 -8.27 8.39 12.03
N THR A 413 -6.94 8.46 12.08
CA THR A 413 -6.24 9.73 12.31
C THR A 413 -6.53 10.70 11.17
N SER A 414 -6.81 11.96 11.53
CA SER A 414 -7.20 13.00 10.57
C SER A 414 -6.14 13.18 9.48
N ARG A 415 -6.61 13.36 8.24
CA ARG A 415 -5.74 13.50 7.06
C ARG A 415 -5.81 14.91 6.52
N LEU A 416 -4.91 15.75 7.00
CA LEU A 416 -4.77 17.10 6.47
C LEU A 416 -4.34 17.03 5.00
N ARG A 417 -4.78 18.00 4.20
CA ARG A 417 -4.27 18.22 2.85
C ARG A 417 -3.17 19.27 2.90
N GLN A 418 -2.37 19.32 1.85
CA GLN A 418 -1.25 20.24 1.74
C GLN A 418 -1.65 21.69 2.01
N GLU A 419 -2.74 22.13 1.38
CA GLU A 419 -3.32 23.46 1.57
C GLU A 419 -3.73 23.73 3.03
N ASP A 420 -4.15 22.70 3.77
CA ASP A 420 -4.69 22.84 5.11
C ASP A 420 -3.57 23.04 6.16
N TRP A 421 -2.44 22.34 6.05
CA TRP A 421 -1.31 22.55 6.96
C TRP A 421 -0.47 23.76 6.56
N GLU A 422 -0.31 24.05 5.26
CA GLU A 422 0.37 25.26 4.78
C GLU A 422 -0.37 26.52 5.23
N LYS A 423 -1.70 26.55 5.11
CA LYS A 423 -2.51 27.69 5.56
C LYS A 423 -2.47 27.91 7.08
N LYS A 424 -2.29 26.83 7.85
CA LYS A 424 -2.18 26.89 9.31
C LYS A 424 -0.74 27.06 9.79
N GLU A 425 0.22 27.21 8.87
CA GLU A 425 1.66 27.28 9.16
C GLU A 425 2.15 26.09 10.01
N LEU A 426 1.52 24.92 9.82
CA LEU A 426 1.87 23.69 10.52
C LEU A 426 2.94 22.92 9.73
N PRO A 427 3.84 22.18 10.43
CA PRO A 427 4.77 21.30 9.77
C PRO A 427 4.03 20.20 9.00
N ASN A 428 4.65 19.67 7.95
CA ASN A 428 4.04 18.59 7.16
C ASN A 428 3.86 17.34 8.04
N PRO A 429 2.63 16.91 8.34
CA PRO A 429 2.37 15.83 9.29
C PRO A 429 2.87 14.46 8.83
N TYR A 430 3.14 14.29 7.53
CA TYR A 430 3.63 13.02 6.98
C TYR A 430 5.14 12.88 7.03
N LYS A 431 5.88 13.95 7.34
CA LYS A 431 7.34 13.90 7.53
C LYS A 431 7.71 13.13 8.78
N LEU A 432 8.82 12.41 8.72
CA LEU A 432 9.25 11.54 9.80
C LEU A 432 9.56 12.32 11.08
N GLU A 433 10.26 13.45 10.98
CA GLU A 433 10.58 14.31 12.13
C GLU A 433 9.32 14.88 12.78
N SER A 434 8.33 15.28 12.00
CA SER A 434 7.05 15.77 12.51
C SER A 434 6.26 14.67 13.21
N GLN A 435 6.32 13.44 12.70
CA GLN A 435 5.74 12.28 13.37
C GLN A 435 6.45 11.94 14.69
N VAL A 436 7.77 12.19 14.80
CA VAL A 436 8.51 12.00 16.06
C VAL A 436 8.01 12.98 17.12
N ASP A 437 7.88 14.25 16.77
CA ASP A 437 7.38 15.26 17.71
C ASP A 437 5.93 14.96 18.11
N LEU A 438 5.11 14.53 17.15
CA LEU A 438 3.74 14.10 17.39
C LEU A 438 3.65 12.90 18.34
N LEU A 439 4.52 11.89 18.18
CA LEU A 439 4.60 10.72 19.06
C LEU A 439 4.96 11.14 20.50
N LEU A 440 5.95 12.00 20.67
CA LEU A 440 6.37 12.47 22.01
C LEU A 440 5.31 13.36 22.66
N SER A 441 4.66 14.24 21.89
CA SER A 441 3.51 15.01 22.36
C SER A 441 2.34 14.09 22.74
N PHE A 442 2.03 13.07 21.93
CA PHE A 442 1.01 12.07 22.25
C PHE A 442 1.29 11.38 23.60
N CYS A 443 2.52 10.90 23.82
CA CYS A 443 2.93 10.31 25.10
C CYS A 443 2.74 11.26 26.28
N SER A 444 3.07 12.55 26.11
CA SER A 444 2.91 13.57 27.15
C SER A 444 1.44 13.85 27.46
N GLU A 445 0.58 13.92 26.44
CA GLU A 445 -0.86 14.20 26.57
C GLU A 445 -1.60 13.05 27.26
N ILE A 446 -1.22 11.80 26.98
CA ILE A 446 -1.76 10.62 27.70
C ILE A 446 -1.09 10.40 29.07
N ARG A 447 -0.29 11.37 29.54
CA ARG A 447 0.39 11.40 30.85
C ARG A 447 1.41 10.29 31.11
N PHE A 448 2.05 9.78 30.07
CA PHE A 448 3.20 8.89 30.24
C PHE A 448 4.47 9.67 30.53
N SER A 449 5.05 9.49 31.72
CA SER A 449 6.35 10.09 32.09
C SER A 449 7.54 9.24 31.63
N SER A 450 7.30 7.94 31.46
CA SER A 450 8.30 6.96 31.04
C SER A 450 7.66 5.96 30.08
N VAL A 451 8.30 5.70 28.95
CA VAL A 451 7.76 4.82 27.91
C VAL A 451 8.75 3.76 27.43
N VAL A 452 8.20 2.59 27.11
CA VAL A 452 8.85 1.60 26.24
C VAL A 452 8.20 1.70 24.87
N LEU A 453 9.00 1.93 23.83
CA LEU A 453 8.50 2.07 22.46
C LEU A 453 8.64 0.75 21.71
N ILE A 454 7.55 0.25 21.11
CA ILE A 454 7.56 -0.95 20.29
C ILE A 454 7.17 -0.57 18.87
N GLY A 455 8.12 -0.60 17.95
CA GLY A 455 7.92 -0.20 16.56
C GLY A 455 8.05 -1.35 15.58
N HIS A 456 7.11 -1.44 14.64
CA HIS A 456 7.12 -2.40 13.53
C HIS A 456 7.52 -1.73 12.21
N ASP A 457 8.40 -2.37 11.43
CA ASP A 457 8.91 -1.88 10.14
C ASP A 457 9.39 -0.41 10.23
N ASP A 458 8.87 0.52 9.41
CA ASP A 458 9.21 1.95 9.47
C ASP A 458 8.77 2.64 10.78
N GLY A 459 7.79 2.08 11.50
CA GLY A 459 7.44 2.50 12.87
C GLY A 459 8.57 2.25 13.88
N GLY A 460 9.46 1.30 13.60
CA GLY A 460 10.68 1.08 14.38
C GLY A 460 11.71 2.19 14.23
N LEU A 461 11.87 2.72 13.01
CA LEU A 461 12.72 3.89 12.78
C LEU A 461 12.16 5.11 13.52
N LEU A 462 10.83 5.31 13.48
CA LEU A 462 10.17 6.37 14.24
C LEU A 462 10.45 6.25 15.75
N ALA A 463 10.40 5.03 16.31
CA ALA A 463 10.71 4.77 17.71
C ALA A 463 12.16 5.12 18.08
N LEU A 464 13.13 4.75 17.23
CA LEU A 464 14.55 5.09 17.45
C LEU A 464 14.79 6.59 17.38
N MET A 465 14.20 7.28 16.40
CA MET A 465 14.33 8.73 16.28
C MET A 465 13.68 9.48 17.45
N ALA A 466 12.57 8.97 17.98
CA ALA A 466 11.97 9.50 19.20
C ALA A 466 12.89 9.32 20.42
N ALA A 467 13.53 8.16 20.54
CA ALA A 467 14.52 7.91 21.59
C ALA A 467 15.72 8.86 21.47
N GLN A 468 16.24 9.09 20.25
CA GLN A 468 17.27 10.09 20.00
C GLN A 468 16.81 11.50 20.36
N ARG A 469 15.60 11.91 19.94
CA ARG A 469 15.05 13.24 20.18
C ARG A 469 14.96 13.56 21.67
N VAL A 470 14.49 12.61 22.48
CA VAL A 470 14.42 12.76 23.94
C VAL A 470 15.82 12.95 24.55
N GLN A 471 16.83 12.22 24.06
CA GLN A 471 18.20 12.36 24.56
C GLN A 471 18.86 13.68 24.15
N THR A 472 18.63 14.17 22.92
CA THR A 472 19.26 15.39 22.42
C THR A 472 18.58 16.67 22.92
N SER A 473 17.28 16.61 23.22
CA SER A 473 16.45 17.79 23.52
C SER A 473 15.91 17.73 24.95
N MET A 474 16.78 17.44 25.92
CA MET A 474 16.49 17.01 27.31
C MET A 474 15.47 17.81 28.16
N ASN A 475 14.83 18.86 27.64
CA ASN A 475 13.82 19.65 28.36
C ASN A 475 12.54 19.96 27.55
N SER A 476 12.41 19.50 26.30
CA SER A 476 11.25 19.83 25.46
C SER A 476 10.05 18.93 25.68
N PHE A 477 10.26 17.70 26.17
CA PHE A 477 9.21 16.72 26.41
C PHE A 477 9.39 16.11 27.80
N ASN A 478 8.31 16.04 28.58
CA ASN A 478 8.31 15.44 29.91
C ASN A 478 8.19 13.90 29.87
N VAL A 479 8.89 13.26 28.92
CA VAL A 479 8.79 11.83 28.62
C VAL A 479 10.19 11.24 28.52
N THR A 480 10.45 10.16 29.27
CA THR A 480 11.71 9.42 29.20
C THR A 480 11.53 8.09 28.44
N VAL A 481 12.45 7.75 27.54
CA VAL A 481 12.42 6.47 26.82
C VAL A 481 13.28 5.45 27.57
N LYS A 482 12.65 4.40 28.10
CA LYS A 482 13.33 3.37 28.91
C LYS A 482 13.88 2.21 28.08
N GLY A 483 13.31 1.96 26.92
CA GLY A 483 13.73 0.88 26.04
C GLY A 483 12.99 0.94 24.70
N VAL A 484 13.59 0.31 23.69
CA VAL A 484 13.03 0.23 22.34
C VAL A 484 12.98 -1.22 21.88
N ILE A 485 11.82 -1.65 21.37
CA ILE A 485 11.63 -2.97 20.76
C ILE A 485 11.36 -2.77 19.27
N LEU A 486 12.16 -3.40 18.43
CA LEU A 486 12.14 -3.30 16.98
C LEU A 486 11.63 -4.61 16.37
N LEU A 487 10.48 -4.56 15.69
CA LEU A 487 9.88 -5.71 15.02
C LEU A 487 10.10 -5.63 13.51
N ASN A 488 10.88 -6.56 12.95
CA ASN A 488 11.15 -6.66 11.51
C ASN A 488 11.62 -5.32 10.88
N VAL A 489 12.49 -4.58 11.57
CA VAL A 489 12.95 -3.24 11.18
C VAL A 489 14.23 -3.32 10.35
N SER A 490 14.39 -2.40 9.40
CA SER A 490 15.63 -2.16 8.67
C SER A 490 15.84 -0.67 8.44
N LEU A 491 17.03 -0.15 8.77
CA LEU A 491 17.39 1.27 8.62
C LEU A 491 17.79 1.65 7.20
N SER A 492 18.02 0.66 6.33
CA SER A 492 18.57 0.85 4.99
C SER A 492 17.60 0.39 3.87
N ARG A 493 16.37 0.01 4.23
CA ARG A 493 15.40 -0.51 3.28
C ARG A 493 14.54 0.61 2.70
N GLU A 494 14.37 0.57 1.39
CA GLU A 494 13.42 1.42 0.69
C GLU A 494 12.02 0.76 0.70
N VAL A 495 11.03 1.42 1.31
CA VAL A 495 9.64 0.92 1.36
C VAL A 495 8.95 1.05 -0.01
N VAL A 496 9.33 2.06 -0.80
CA VAL A 496 8.77 2.35 -2.12
C VAL A 496 9.88 2.29 -3.18
N PRO A 497 9.85 1.34 -4.15
CA PRO A 497 10.93 1.20 -5.13
C PRO A 497 11.29 2.51 -5.83
N SER A 498 12.58 2.75 -6.07
CA SER A 498 13.09 4.06 -6.52
C SER A 498 12.44 4.58 -7.81
N PHE A 499 12.08 3.69 -8.76
CA PHE A 499 11.37 4.09 -9.99
C PHE A 499 9.94 4.60 -9.70
N ALA A 500 9.26 4.03 -8.70
CA ALA A 500 7.93 4.47 -8.29
C ALA A 500 8.01 5.84 -7.63
N ARG A 501 9.04 6.11 -6.82
CA ARG A 501 9.28 7.45 -6.26
C ARG A 501 9.43 8.52 -7.33
N ILE A 502 10.21 8.26 -8.38
CA ILE A 502 10.36 9.18 -9.52
C ILE A 502 8.98 9.52 -10.12
N LEU A 503 8.12 8.51 -10.32
CA LEU A 503 6.76 8.72 -10.83
C LEU A 503 5.89 9.54 -9.86
N LEU A 504 6.01 9.34 -8.54
CA LEU A 504 5.27 10.08 -7.52
C LEU A 504 5.63 11.58 -7.45
N HIS A 505 6.85 11.94 -7.84
CA HIS A 505 7.27 13.35 -7.98
C HIS A 505 6.74 14.04 -9.25
N THR A 506 6.20 13.29 -10.22
CA THR A 506 5.63 13.88 -11.44
C THR A 506 4.15 14.26 -11.29
N SER A 507 3.68 15.20 -12.11
CA SER A 507 2.27 15.58 -12.19
C SER A 507 1.34 14.42 -12.64
N LEU A 508 1.90 13.38 -13.28
CA LEU A 508 1.20 12.14 -13.65
C LEU A 508 0.87 11.27 -12.43
N GLY A 509 1.69 11.30 -11.38
CA GLY A 509 1.44 10.58 -10.13
C GLY A 509 0.15 11.04 -9.45
N LYS A 510 -0.05 12.36 -9.33
CA LYS A 510 -1.10 12.96 -8.48
C LYS A 510 -2.56 12.68 -8.90
N LYS A 511 -2.85 12.40 -10.18
CA LYS A 511 -4.25 12.34 -10.68
C LYS A 511 -4.68 11.05 -11.39
N HIS A 512 -3.78 10.24 -11.96
CA HIS A 512 -4.21 9.17 -12.88
C HIS A 512 -3.57 7.79 -12.67
N LEU A 513 -2.38 7.67 -12.07
CA LEU A 513 -1.70 6.37 -11.90
C LEU A 513 -1.70 5.85 -10.46
N VAL A 514 -1.64 6.75 -9.48
CA VAL A 514 -1.48 6.39 -8.06
C VAL A 514 -2.74 5.78 -7.48
N ARG A 515 -3.92 6.37 -7.74
CA ARG A 515 -5.22 5.85 -7.27
C ARG A 515 -5.49 4.40 -7.73
N PRO A 516 -5.39 4.04 -9.03
CA PRO A 516 -5.68 2.67 -9.46
C PRO A 516 -4.64 1.63 -9.01
N LEU A 517 -3.34 1.96 -9.07
CA LEU A 517 -2.27 1.03 -8.72
C LEU A 517 -2.23 0.73 -7.21
N LEU A 518 -2.50 1.75 -6.37
CA LEU A 518 -2.55 1.58 -4.91
C LEU A 518 -3.80 0.81 -4.45
N ARG A 519 -4.95 1.01 -5.10
CA ARG A 519 -6.23 0.44 -4.63
C ARG A 519 -6.36 -1.07 -4.86
N THR A 520 -5.72 -1.65 -5.88
CA THR A 520 -5.95 -3.06 -6.23
C THR A 520 -4.71 -3.94 -6.13
N GLU A 521 -3.54 -3.45 -6.55
CA GLU A 521 -2.36 -4.31 -6.73
C GLU A 521 -1.37 -4.19 -5.57
N ILE A 522 -1.03 -2.98 -5.13
CA ILE A 522 0.04 -2.80 -4.14
C ILE A 522 -0.40 -3.30 -2.76
N THR A 523 -1.60 -2.97 -2.28
CA THR A 523 -2.05 -3.43 -0.95
C THR A 523 -2.26 -4.94 -0.90
N GLN A 524 -2.79 -5.57 -1.96
CA GLN A 524 -3.01 -7.02 -1.97
C GLN A 524 -1.71 -7.81 -2.10
N VAL A 525 -0.79 -7.35 -2.97
CA VAL A 525 0.49 -8.03 -3.19
C VAL A 525 1.38 -7.87 -1.96
N VAL A 526 1.50 -6.66 -1.40
CA VAL A 526 2.30 -6.43 -0.19
C VAL A 526 1.74 -7.23 0.98
N ASN A 527 0.42 -7.18 1.23
CA ASN A 527 -0.18 -7.98 2.31
C ASN A 527 0.05 -9.47 2.13
N ARG A 528 0.03 -10.03 0.91
CA ARG A 528 0.33 -11.46 0.71
C ARG A 528 1.80 -11.80 0.95
N HIS A 529 2.73 -10.91 0.61
CA HIS A 529 4.17 -11.14 0.85
C HIS A 529 4.58 -10.91 2.31
N SER A 530 3.78 -10.15 3.07
CA SER A 530 4.03 -9.88 4.49
C SER A 530 3.81 -11.09 5.40
N TRP A 531 3.10 -12.14 4.95
CA TRP A 531 2.79 -13.33 5.76
C TRP A 531 3.63 -14.50 5.30
N TYR A 532 4.13 -15.31 6.23
CA TYR A 532 4.73 -16.59 5.90
C TYR A 532 3.64 -17.66 5.67
N ASP A 533 2.70 -17.76 6.60
CA ASP A 533 1.51 -18.61 6.52
C ASP A 533 0.33 -17.83 5.93
N ALA A 534 0.14 -17.99 4.62
CA ALA A 534 -0.95 -17.36 3.89
C ALA A 534 -2.35 -17.79 4.36
N THR A 535 -2.49 -18.90 5.11
CA THR A 535 -3.79 -19.36 5.61
C THR A 535 -4.35 -18.45 6.70
N LYS A 536 -3.48 -17.75 7.43
CA LYS A 536 -3.87 -16.79 8.48
C LYS A 536 -4.34 -15.45 7.90
N LEU A 537 -4.08 -15.17 6.63
CA LEU A 537 -4.64 -14.02 5.92
C LEU A 537 -6.09 -14.31 5.52
N THR A 538 -6.99 -14.31 6.50
CA THR A 538 -8.42 -14.55 6.28
C THR A 538 -9.08 -13.38 5.53
N SER A 539 -10.28 -13.61 5.00
CA SER A 539 -11.09 -12.56 4.37
C SER A 539 -11.38 -11.39 5.32
N GLU A 540 -11.58 -11.68 6.61
CA GLU A 540 -11.81 -10.68 7.66
C GLU A 540 -10.56 -9.82 7.88
N VAL A 541 -9.38 -10.44 8.03
CA VAL A 541 -8.10 -9.73 8.18
C VAL A 541 -7.85 -8.86 6.94
N LEU A 542 -8.06 -9.41 5.74
CA LEU A 542 -7.91 -8.65 4.50
C LEU A 542 -8.89 -7.46 4.43
N THR A 543 -10.10 -7.61 4.96
CA THR A 543 -11.10 -6.54 5.02
C THR A 543 -10.65 -5.43 5.98
N LEU A 544 -10.09 -5.78 7.14
CA LEU A 544 -9.52 -4.81 8.09
C LEU A 544 -8.40 -3.99 7.45
N TYR A 545 -7.44 -4.64 6.77
CA TYR A 545 -6.36 -3.94 6.07
C TYR A 545 -6.83 -3.11 4.86
N LYS A 546 -8.02 -3.41 4.31
CA LYS A 546 -8.64 -2.60 3.25
C LYS A 546 -9.44 -1.43 3.81
N ALA A 547 -9.93 -1.50 5.05
CA ALA A 547 -10.82 -0.50 5.64
C ALA A 547 -10.24 0.94 5.60
N PRO A 548 -8.94 1.19 5.89
CA PRO A 548 -8.37 2.54 5.82
C PRO A 548 -8.45 3.20 4.44
N LEU A 549 -8.50 2.39 3.37
CA LEU A 549 -8.61 2.85 1.97
C LEU A 549 -10.01 3.34 1.60
N TYR A 550 -10.98 3.25 2.52
CA TYR A 550 -12.33 3.83 2.33
C TYR A 550 -12.50 5.20 2.98
N VAL A 551 -11.57 5.58 3.87
CA VAL A 551 -11.61 6.87 4.54
C VAL A 551 -11.17 7.97 3.57
N GLU A 552 -11.88 9.08 3.52
CA GLU A 552 -11.57 10.18 2.61
C GLU A 552 -10.13 10.72 2.82
N GLY A 553 -9.47 11.15 1.75
CA GLY A 553 -8.09 11.64 1.82
C GLY A 553 -7.01 10.56 1.87
N TRP A 554 -7.36 9.26 1.84
CA TRP A 554 -6.38 8.18 1.94
C TRP A 554 -5.35 8.22 0.81
N ASP A 555 -5.79 8.53 -0.41
CA ASP A 555 -4.95 8.47 -1.60
C ASP A 555 -4.01 9.67 -1.67
N GLU A 556 -4.48 10.86 -1.28
CA GLU A 556 -3.62 12.04 -1.16
C GLU A 556 -2.58 11.87 -0.04
N ALA A 557 -2.98 11.34 1.13
CA ALA A 557 -2.06 11.05 2.23
C ALA A 557 -1.00 10.02 1.81
N LEU A 558 -1.42 8.92 1.19
CA LEU A 558 -0.50 7.86 0.75
C LEU A 558 0.43 8.33 -0.38
N HIS A 559 -0.03 9.25 -1.24
CA HIS A 559 0.81 9.90 -2.24
C HIS A 559 1.91 10.75 -1.59
N GLU A 560 1.57 11.55 -0.58
CA GLU A 560 2.57 12.36 0.15
C GLU A 560 3.55 11.49 0.95
N ILE A 561 3.06 10.46 1.65
CA ILE A 561 3.93 9.46 2.32
C ILE A 561 4.87 8.81 1.30
N GLY A 562 4.36 8.42 0.13
CA GLY A 562 5.16 7.80 -0.92
C GLY A 562 6.25 8.72 -1.49
N LYS A 563 6.02 10.03 -1.60
CA LYS A 563 7.08 11.00 -1.96
C LYS A 563 8.17 11.11 -0.91
N LEU A 564 7.78 11.06 0.36
CA LEU A 564 8.70 11.20 1.50
C LEU A 564 9.41 9.88 1.85
N SER A 565 9.12 8.79 1.14
CA SER A 565 9.74 7.47 1.36
C SER A 565 11.27 7.43 1.24
N SER A 566 11.91 8.44 0.63
CA SER A 566 13.38 8.56 0.69
C SER A 566 13.89 8.97 2.07
N GLU A 567 13.10 9.71 2.85
CA GLU A 567 13.47 10.18 4.19
C GLU A 567 13.52 9.04 5.22
N THR A 568 12.86 7.90 4.94
CA THR A 568 12.97 6.70 5.76
C THR A 568 14.29 5.95 5.58
N ILE A 569 15.10 6.32 4.57
CA ILE A 569 16.44 5.78 4.38
C ILE A 569 17.42 6.75 5.02
N LEU A 570 18.02 6.34 6.13
CA LEU A 570 19.01 7.16 6.81
C LEU A 570 20.29 7.26 5.97
N SER A 571 20.81 8.48 5.86
CA SER A 571 22.19 8.67 5.40
C SER A 571 23.16 8.08 6.43
N ALA A 572 24.34 7.63 5.99
CA ALA A 572 25.34 7.04 6.89
C ALA A 572 25.67 7.94 8.09
N LYS A 573 25.73 9.26 7.88
CA LYS A 573 25.97 10.25 8.94
C LYS A 573 24.82 10.33 9.96
N ASN A 574 23.57 10.33 9.48
CA ASN A 574 22.40 10.38 10.36
C ASN A 574 22.24 9.07 11.14
N GLU A 575 22.56 7.95 10.49
CA GLU A 575 22.56 6.64 11.14
C GLU A 575 23.59 6.57 12.28
N GLU A 576 24.83 7.02 12.05
CA GLU A 576 25.85 7.06 13.09
C GLU A 576 25.44 7.95 14.27
N SER A 577 24.88 9.14 13.98
CA SER A 577 24.35 10.04 15.01
C SER A 577 23.21 9.43 15.80
N LEU A 578 22.30 8.70 15.13
CA LEU A 578 21.19 7.99 15.77
C LEU A 578 21.71 6.92 16.72
N LEU A 579 22.60 6.04 16.22
CA LEU A 579 23.18 4.95 16.99
C LEU A 579 23.94 5.46 18.22
N GLN A 580 24.68 6.55 18.07
CA GLN A 580 25.42 7.16 19.18
C GLN A 580 24.48 7.73 20.25
N ALA A 581 23.35 8.32 19.87
CA ALA A 581 22.39 8.89 20.80
C ALA A 581 21.62 7.81 21.59
N VAL A 582 21.39 6.62 21.00
CA VAL A 582 20.62 5.54 21.62
C VAL A 582 21.49 4.43 22.23
N LYS A 583 22.82 4.61 22.28
CA LYS A 583 23.79 3.60 22.74
C LYS A 583 23.50 3.05 24.15
N ASP A 584 22.98 3.90 25.03
CA ASP A 584 22.71 3.58 26.44
C ASP A 584 21.27 3.08 26.67
N ILE A 585 20.44 3.08 25.62
CA ILE A 585 19.05 2.63 25.69
C ILE A 585 19.03 1.12 25.38
N PRO A 586 18.42 0.28 26.23
CA PRO A 586 18.24 -1.13 25.91
C PRO A 586 17.39 -1.32 24.65
N VAL A 587 17.87 -2.15 23.73
CA VAL A 587 17.17 -2.46 22.46
C VAL A 587 16.89 -3.95 22.35
N LEU A 588 15.66 -4.32 21.98
CA LEU A 588 15.32 -5.69 21.60
C LEU A 588 14.93 -5.71 20.12
N VAL A 589 15.63 -6.52 19.33
CA VAL A 589 15.31 -6.76 17.92
C VAL A 589 14.60 -8.11 17.82
N ILE A 590 13.39 -8.12 17.28
CA ILE A 590 12.62 -9.32 17.00
C ILE A 590 12.36 -9.39 15.50
N ALA A 591 12.60 -10.55 14.89
CA ALA A 591 12.39 -10.76 13.47
C ALA A 591 11.71 -12.10 13.20
N GLY A 592 10.82 -12.11 12.21
CA GLY A 592 10.34 -13.36 11.61
C GLY A 592 11.47 -14.02 10.81
N ALA A 593 11.73 -15.30 11.05
CA ALA A 593 12.82 -16.00 10.38
C ALA A 593 12.58 -16.16 8.87
N GLU A 594 11.31 -16.20 8.45
CA GLU A 594 10.88 -16.39 7.07
C GLU A 594 10.27 -15.12 6.46
N ASP A 595 10.61 -13.94 7.00
CA ASP A 595 10.20 -12.65 6.45
C ASP A 595 10.77 -12.44 5.02
N SER A 596 9.85 -12.30 4.05
CA SER A 596 10.18 -12.08 2.63
C SER A 596 10.51 -10.62 2.30
N LEU A 597 10.09 -9.68 3.16
CA LEU A 597 10.25 -8.23 3.00
C LEU A 597 11.52 -7.72 3.66
N VAL A 598 11.79 -8.18 4.88
CA VAL A 598 13.00 -7.85 5.65
C VAL A 598 13.71 -9.14 6.03
N SER A 599 14.64 -9.58 5.20
CA SER A 599 15.38 -10.82 5.47
C SER A 599 16.11 -10.75 6.81
N MET A 600 16.23 -11.91 7.48
CA MET A 600 16.94 -12.05 8.76
C MET A 600 18.35 -11.43 8.75
N LYS A 601 19.06 -11.44 7.61
CA LYS A 601 20.39 -10.83 7.47
C LYS A 601 20.38 -9.33 7.77
N TYR A 602 19.33 -8.62 7.36
CA TYR A 602 19.19 -7.18 7.65
C TYR A 602 18.95 -6.93 9.13
N CYS A 603 18.08 -7.73 9.76
CA CYS A 603 17.82 -7.63 11.20
C CYS A 603 19.07 -7.97 12.03
N GLN A 604 19.86 -8.97 11.61
CA GLN A 604 21.14 -9.31 12.22
C GLN A 604 22.15 -8.16 12.10
N ALA A 605 22.32 -7.61 10.90
CA ALA A 605 23.22 -6.48 10.66
C ALA A 605 22.79 -5.24 11.48
N MET A 606 21.49 -5.00 11.62
CA MET A 606 20.96 -3.93 12.45
C MET A 606 21.23 -4.19 13.94
N ALA A 607 20.94 -5.39 14.45
CA ALA A 607 21.21 -5.75 15.84
C ALA A 607 22.70 -5.57 16.18
N SER A 608 23.62 -5.98 15.29
CA SER A 608 25.06 -5.84 15.55
C SER A 608 25.55 -4.38 15.72
N LYS A 609 24.75 -3.39 15.33
CA LYS A 609 25.11 -1.96 15.48
C LYS A 609 24.83 -1.42 16.89
N PHE A 610 24.06 -2.13 17.70
CA PHE A 610 23.67 -1.71 19.04
C PHE A 610 24.42 -2.51 20.11
N VAL A 611 25.13 -1.81 20.99
CA VAL A 611 25.91 -2.41 22.09
C VAL A 611 25.02 -3.20 23.06
N ASN A 612 23.85 -2.64 23.39
CA ASN A 612 22.89 -3.21 24.33
C ASN A 612 21.70 -3.85 23.63
N SER A 613 21.95 -4.60 22.55
CA SER A 613 20.88 -5.29 21.82
C SER A 613 20.81 -6.79 22.06
N ARG A 614 19.58 -7.31 21.99
CA ARG A 614 19.29 -8.73 21.88
C ARG A 614 18.53 -8.97 20.59
N LEU A 615 18.92 -9.99 19.82
CA LEU A 615 18.15 -10.45 18.66
C LEU A 615 17.37 -11.72 19.02
N VAL A 616 16.08 -11.75 18.67
CA VAL A 616 15.22 -12.93 18.78
C VAL A 616 14.59 -13.21 17.41
N ALA A 617 14.83 -14.41 16.89
CA ALA A 617 14.19 -14.88 15.67
C ALA A 617 12.98 -15.75 16.02
N ILE A 618 11.83 -15.46 15.42
CA ILE A 618 10.61 -16.27 15.54
C ILE A 618 10.50 -17.14 14.29
N SER A 619 10.61 -18.46 14.47
CA SER A 619 10.45 -19.42 13.37
C SER A 619 8.98 -19.60 12.97
N GLY A 620 8.74 -19.86 11.69
CA GLY A 620 7.40 -19.98 11.12
C GLY A 620 6.67 -18.64 11.09
N CYS A 621 7.39 -17.53 10.92
CA CYS A 621 6.83 -16.19 11.01
C CYS A 621 7.39 -15.27 9.91
N GLY A 622 6.50 -14.54 9.25
CA GLY A 622 6.83 -13.56 8.24
C GLY A 622 7.10 -12.16 8.80
N HIS A 623 6.64 -11.15 8.08
CA HIS A 623 6.87 -9.74 8.37
C HIS A 623 6.01 -9.19 9.51
N LEU A 624 4.89 -9.84 9.84
CA LEU A 624 3.90 -9.36 10.80
C LEU A 624 3.80 -10.27 12.04
N PRO A 625 4.82 -10.31 12.92
CA PRO A 625 4.82 -11.22 14.07
C PRO A 625 3.67 -10.96 15.06
N HIS A 626 3.18 -9.73 15.14
CA HIS A 626 2.06 -9.35 16.00
C HIS A 626 0.70 -9.84 15.49
N GLU A 627 0.62 -10.21 14.21
CA GLU A 627 -0.56 -10.81 13.59
C GLU A 627 -0.42 -12.33 13.45
N GLU A 628 0.75 -12.77 13.00
CA GLU A 628 0.99 -14.15 12.59
C GLU A 628 1.38 -15.05 13.77
N CYS A 629 2.22 -14.55 14.68
CA CYS A 629 2.79 -15.30 15.79
C CYS A 629 2.68 -14.53 17.13
N PRO A 630 1.48 -14.08 17.53
CA PRO A 630 1.30 -13.18 18.68
C PRO A 630 1.81 -13.79 19.99
N ASN A 631 1.58 -15.08 20.23
CA ASN A 631 2.05 -15.76 21.45
C ASN A 631 3.58 -15.82 21.54
N ALA A 632 4.24 -16.15 20.42
CA ALA A 632 5.70 -16.19 20.36
C ALA A 632 6.30 -14.79 20.50
N LEU A 633 5.66 -13.78 19.92
CA LEU A 633 6.06 -12.39 20.08
C LEU A 633 5.95 -11.94 21.55
N LEU A 634 4.83 -12.20 22.22
CA LEU A 634 4.65 -11.88 23.63
C LEU A 634 5.69 -12.59 24.51
N ALA A 635 5.94 -13.88 24.28
CA ALA A 635 6.97 -14.64 24.99
C ALA A 635 8.38 -14.06 24.82
N ALA A 636 8.68 -13.47 23.66
CA ALA A 636 9.95 -12.79 23.41
C ALA A 636 10.05 -11.41 24.09
N ILE A 637 8.95 -10.68 24.18
CA ILE A 637 8.88 -9.33 24.75
C ILE A 637 8.91 -9.34 26.29
N SER A 638 8.16 -10.25 26.93
CA SER A 638 7.91 -10.23 28.38
C SER A 638 9.18 -10.24 29.25
N PRO A 639 10.22 -11.06 28.97
CA PRO A 639 11.44 -11.05 29.76
C PRO A 639 12.21 -9.72 29.67
N PHE A 640 12.17 -9.07 28.51
CA PHE A 640 12.85 -7.80 28.28
C PHE A 640 12.16 -6.67 29.06
N ILE A 641 10.83 -6.58 28.95
CA ILE A 641 10.04 -5.58 29.68
C ILE A 641 10.17 -5.78 31.19
N SER A 642 10.08 -7.02 31.67
CA SER A 642 10.23 -7.33 33.10
C SER A 642 11.59 -6.86 33.64
N LYS A 643 12.67 -7.05 32.88
CA LYS A 643 14.01 -6.58 33.26
C LYS A 643 14.11 -5.06 33.29
N LEU A 644 13.46 -4.35 32.36
CA LEU A 644 13.46 -2.90 32.33
C LEU A 644 12.78 -2.31 33.58
N PHE A 645 11.69 -2.92 34.03
CA PHE A 645 10.96 -2.46 35.20
C PHE A 645 11.54 -2.97 36.52
N SER A 646 12.19 -4.13 36.57
CA SER A 646 12.83 -4.64 37.79
C SER A 646 14.05 -3.82 38.22
N VAL A 647 14.85 -3.34 37.25
CA VAL A 647 16.00 -2.46 37.51
C VAL A 647 15.56 -1.14 38.17
N PHE A 648 14.33 -0.70 37.88
CA PHE A 648 13.76 0.53 38.41
C PHE A 648 13.38 0.40 39.89
N VAL A 649 12.80 -0.73 40.31
CA VAL A 649 12.45 -0.96 41.72
C VAL A 649 13.70 -0.98 42.61
N GLN A 650 14.81 -1.56 42.14
CA GLN A 650 16.06 -1.59 42.91
C GLN A 650 16.76 -0.23 43.01
N SER A 651 16.67 0.61 41.98
CA SER A 651 17.24 1.96 42.00
C SER A 651 16.42 2.94 42.85
N PHE A 652 15.12 2.71 43.00
CA PHE A 652 14.27 3.44 43.96
C PHE A 652 14.56 3.05 45.42
N VAL A 653 14.75 1.76 45.70
CA VAL A 653 15.02 1.27 47.08
C VAL A 653 16.44 1.61 47.56
N SER A 654 17.40 1.80 46.65
CA SER A 654 18.78 2.16 47.01
C SER A 654 19.02 3.67 47.12
N GLY A 655 18.01 4.50 46.83
CA GLY A 655 18.07 5.96 46.87
C GLY A 655 17.32 6.61 48.05
N THR A 656 16.76 5.80 48.95
CA THR A 656 16.21 6.20 50.26
C THR A 656 17.13 5.67 51.35
#